data_AF-A0AAE3B8R8-F1
#
_entry.id   AF-A0AAE3B8R8-F1
#
_cell.length_a   1.000
_cell.length_b   1.000
_cell.length_c   1.000
_cell.angle_alpha   90.00
_cell.angle_beta   90.00
_cell.angle_gamma   90.00
#
_symmetry.space_group_name_H-M   'P 1'
#
loop_
_entity.id
_entity.type
_entity.pdbx_description
1 polymer ?
#
loop_
_entity_poly.entity_id
_entity_poly.type
_entity_poly.pdbx_seq_one_letter_code
_entity_poly.pdbx_strand_id
1 'polypeptide(L)'
;MLLRVWLCVLILCGSTIPVFAEDYRIATIGRPDQPAVAAIADMAQRLGQVDADIGLTSLPNSRRPTELLESLRAGDVDFAVVPIDALPGLSNSPLLTPFIAEDAARLRQAINSDAGAQAKATLDAEGYRVLDFWHVSSTILGSSTQVRDVSDLAGLKVRASGRQRGQTLAALGATPVQIAGAEVYSALQSGAFDSSDVPFNERAQSSKYFEVLDNYVDRIYGQQIFAVLVLGERWEEIPFPQQHYLAKTAVEVGEALVSPLTLQAAQFRRDALANGAALSAWQAEDVRKVQAASLRLVSAGSLDDRALVSRAFEAAAADPAPVTFGEARPATEVKIYFATDRKPADPRNPETAFSSIRQLNGHTFGTATVQLQPGRKLGQKLTKTAKIVELDSVTKANFLQSVAVDNSVGIIVFVHGYNNAFVDSIRRGATIQADIAANAKVISYTWPSDGELLSYGYDDSSTDTAIQTFKIFMDSLTDAVDPGRINIVAHSMGGKLVTAYLAGLAERSKLPADIKFNEVVFAASDVSKVFFQQKEETPFIPDVPISAHAERITLYTSQYDRPLLLSKKVNRDLRLGLGNRSNIYVHSNIDTVDSSLIDPAKAYQIFSFATRHSYVFDKPEGVRDLKLLLGGSDTQTRPGIVRRSRDGLSYWVLEK
;
A
#
# COMPACT_ATOMS: atom_id res chain seq x y z
N MET A 1 -57.91 -15.10 8.11
CA MET A 1 -58.03 -16.57 8.06
C MET A 1 -57.75 -17.00 6.62
N LEU A 2 -56.59 -17.66 6.43
CA LEU A 2 -56.17 -18.58 5.34
C LEU A 2 -56.20 -18.07 3.87
N LEU A 3 -55.03 -17.83 3.25
CA LEU A 3 -54.15 -18.77 2.51
C LEU A 3 -54.63 -19.08 1.08
N ARG A 4 -53.82 -18.74 0.05
CA ARG A 4 -53.31 -19.72 -0.94
C ARG A 4 -52.25 -19.14 -1.88
N VAL A 5 -51.13 -19.85 -1.86
CA VAL A 5 -49.90 -19.75 -2.65
C VAL A 5 -50.12 -20.40 -4.03
N TRP A 6 -49.46 -19.89 -5.07
CA TRP A 6 -49.07 -20.70 -6.24
C TRP A 6 -47.58 -20.44 -6.56
N LEU A 7 -46.88 -21.56 -6.73
CA LEU A 7 -45.44 -21.73 -6.91
C LEU A 7 -45.19 -22.09 -8.38
N CYS A 8 -44.25 -21.41 -9.05
CA CYS A 8 -43.65 -21.89 -10.30
C CYS A 8 -42.13 -21.89 -10.15
N VAL A 9 -41.56 -23.09 -10.18
CA VAL A 9 -40.13 -23.37 -10.23
C VAL A 9 -39.71 -23.45 -11.70
N LEU A 10 -38.67 -22.73 -12.10
CA LEU A 10 -38.00 -22.90 -13.38
C LEU A 10 -36.49 -23.02 -13.13
N ILE A 11 -35.99 -24.22 -13.39
CA ILE A 11 -34.57 -24.62 -13.40
C ILE A 11 -33.98 -24.12 -14.72
N LEU A 12 -32.83 -23.44 -14.69
CA LEU A 12 -31.98 -23.28 -15.88
C LEU A 12 -30.50 -23.39 -15.50
N CYS A 13 -29.88 -24.39 -16.11
CA CYS A 13 -28.50 -24.85 -15.95
C CYS A 13 -27.46 -23.79 -16.27
N GLY A 14 -26.39 -23.78 -15.47
CA GLY A 14 -25.17 -23.03 -15.75
C GLY A 14 -24.42 -23.56 -16.97
N SER A 15 -23.85 -22.62 -17.72
CA SER A 15 -22.73 -22.85 -18.63
C SER A 15 -21.60 -21.94 -18.15
N THR A 16 -20.61 -22.53 -17.48
CA THR A 16 -19.34 -21.88 -17.16
C THR A 16 -18.49 -21.87 -18.43
N ILE A 17 -18.14 -20.69 -18.93
CA ILE A 17 -17.11 -20.55 -19.97
C ILE A 17 -15.77 -20.94 -19.32
N PRO A 18 -15.01 -21.89 -19.88
CA PRO A 18 -13.68 -22.20 -19.36
C PRO A 18 -12.75 -21.02 -19.65
N VAL A 19 -12.18 -20.42 -18.61
CA VAL A 19 -10.99 -19.56 -18.74
C VAL A 19 -9.82 -20.52 -18.92
N PHE A 20 -9.13 -20.45 -20.06
CA PHE A 20 -7.95 -21.27 -20.32
C PHE A 20 -6.72 -20.64 -19.66
N ALA A 21 -5.84 -21.47 -19.10
CA ALA A 21 -4.51 -21.05 -18.67
C ALA A 21 -3.72 -20.48 -19.87
N GLU A 22 -3.22 -19.25 -19.73
CA GLU A 22 -2.42 -18.57 -20.75
C GLU A 22 -0.98 -18.40 -20.24
N ASP A 23 0.01 -18.78 -21.05
CA ASP A 23 1.43 -18.64 -20.72
C ASP A 23 2.02 -17.50 -21.52
N TYR A 24 2.27 -16.38 -20.85
CA TYR A 24 2.86 -15.19 -21.42
C TYR A 24 4.38 -15.30 -21.48
N ARG A 25 5.00 -14.73 -22.51
CA ARG A 25 6.46 -14.70 -22.66
C ARG A 25 6.98 -13.32 -22.31
N ILE A 26 7.99 -13.24 -21.45
CA ILE A 26 8.65 -12.00 -21.07
C ILE A 26 10.15 -12.09 -21.31
N ALA A 27 10.76 -10.99 -21.75
CA ALA A 27 12.21 -10.91 -21.89
C ALA A 27 12.77 -9.55 -21.44
N THR A 28 14.00 -9.56 -20.94
CA THR A 28 14.81 -8.36 -20.70
C THR A 28 16.15 -8.51 -21.40
N ILE A 29 16.83 -7.40 -21.65
CA ILE A 29 18.26 -7.44 -21.93
C ILE A 29 19.02 -7.82 -20.65
N GLY A 30 19.99 -8.72 -20.74
CA GLY A 30 20.91 -8.96 -19.63
C GLY A 30 21.30 -10.43 -19.43
N ARG A 31 22.28 -10.63 -18.57
CA ARG A 31 22.68 -11.95 -18.07
C ARG A 31 21.79 -12.37 -16.88
N PRO A 32 21.70 -13.68 -16.57
CA PRO A 32 20.85 -14.19 -15.49
C PRO A 32 21.11 -13.59 -14.09
N ASP A 33 22.31 -13.07 -13.85
CA ASP A 33 22.74 -12.42 -12.60
C ASP A 33 22.26 -10.95 -12.47
N GLN A 34 21.55 -10.41 -13.47
CA GLN A 34 21.16 -9.00 -13.45
C GLN A 34 19.84 -8.74 -12.72
N PRO A 35 19.69 -7.59 -12.03
CA PRO A 35 18.49 -7.26 -11.26
C PRO A 35 17.19 -7.31 -12.06
N ALA A 36 17.20 -6.93 -13.34
CA ALA A 36 16.02 -7.02 -14.20
C ALA A 36 15.60 -8.47 -14.49
N VAL A 37 16.55 -9.40 -14.62
CA VAL A 37 16.24 -10.83 -14.81
C VAL A 37 15.72 -11.45 -13.51
N ALA A 38 16.34 -11.10 -12.37
CA ALA A 38 15.85 -11.51 -11.07
C ALA A 38 14.44 -10.95 -10.78
N ALA A 39 14.15 -9.72 -11.21
CA ALA A 39 12.83 -9.11 -11.11
C ALA A 39 11.80 -9.84 -11.97
N ILE A 40 12.13 -10.21 -13.20
CA ILE A 40 11.26 -11.03 -14.05
C ILE A 40 10.98 -12.39 -13.40
N ALA A 41 11.99 -13.02 -12.80
CA ALA A 41 11.81 -14.28 -12.09
C ALA A 41 10.91 -14.13 -10.85
N ASP A 42 11.06 -13.07 -10.07
CA ASP A 42 10.16 -12.74 -8.95
C ASP A 42 8.74 -12.45 -9.45
N MET A 43 8.60 -11.74 -10.57
CA MET A 43 7.31 -11.48 -11.23
C MET A 43 6.63 -12.78 -11.64
N ALA A 44 7.33 -13.68 -12.31
CA ALA A 44 6.82 -14.98 -12.72
C ALA A 44 6.43 -15.85 -11.52
N GLN A 45 7.27 -15.87 -10.48
CA GLN A 45 6.99 -16.60 -9.24
C GLN A 45 5.74 -16.07 -8.54
N ARG A 46 5.57 -14.75 -8.45
CA ARG A 46 4.40 -14.13 -7.82
C ARG A 46 3.14 -14.37 -8.63
N LEU A 47 3.18 -14.24 -9.95
CA LEU A 47 2.01 -14.50 -10.79
C LEU A 47 1.51 -15.93 -10.63
N GLY A 48 2.41 -16.93 -10.72
CA GLY A 48 2.05 -18.33 -10.51
C GLY A 48 1.59 -18.68 -9.09
N GLN A 49 1.84 -17.82 -8.09
CA GLN A 49 1.30 -17.97 -6.72
C GLN A 49 -0.09 -17.33 -6.54
N VAL A 50 -0.44 -16.41 -7.43
CA VAL A 50 -1.66 -15.60 -7.35
C VAL A 50 -2.75 -16.17 -8.24
N ASP A 51 -2.35 -16.66 -9.42
CA ASP A 51 -3.21 -17.32 -10.38
C ASP A 51 -2.42 -18.40 -11.12
N ALA A 52 -2.84 -19.66 -10.99
CA ALA A 52 -2.19 -20.79 -11.68
C ALA A 52 -2.43 -20.77 -13.20
N ASP A 53 -3.42 -19.99 -13.65
CA ASP A 53 -3.77 -19.83 -15.05
C ASP A 53 -2.95 -18.71 -15.74
N ILE A 54 -2.07 -18.03 -15.01
CA ILE A 54 -1.14 -17.02 -15.54
C ILE A 54 0.28 -17.59 -15.50
N GLY A 55 0.74 -18.14 -16.63
CA GLY A 55 2.15 -18.45 -16.86
C GLY A 55 2.91 -17.19 -17.26
N LEU A 56 4.12 -17.02 -16.74
CA LEU A 56 5.05 -16.00 -17.22
C LEU A 56 6.43 -16.61 -17.42
N THR A 57 6.75 -16.95 -18.66
CA THR A 57 8.01 -17.59 -19.03
C THR A 57 9.05 -16.54 -19.41
N SER A 58 10.14 -16.48 -18.65
CA SER A 58 11.31 -15.65 -18.97
C SER A 58 12.10 -16.29 -20.11
N LEU A 59 12.13 -15.64 -21.28
CA LEU A 59 12.98 -16.08 -22.38
C LEU A 59 14.40 -15.55 -22.18
N PRO A 60 15.44 -16.39 -22.35
CA PRO A 60 16.82 -15.94 -22.31
C PRO A 60 17.04 -14.95 -23.44
N ASN A 61 17.45 -13.72 -23.10
CA ASN A 61 17.65 -12.71 -24.11
C ASN A 61 18.94 -11.90 -23.86
N SER A 62 19.90 -12.07 -24.77
CA SER A 62 21.18 -11.35 -24.80
C SER A 62 21.26 -10.34 -25.95
N ARG A 63 20.09 -9.94 -26.48
CA ARG A 63 19.94 -9.04 -27.62
C ARG A 63 20.03 -7.57 -27.24
N ARG A 64 20.20 -6.69 -28.23
CA ARG A 64 20.14 -5.23 -28.05
C ARG A 64 18.71 -4.80 -27.74
N PRO A 65 18.49 -3.66 -27.05
CA PRO A 65 17.13 -3.15 -26.77
C PRO A 65 16.23 -3.06 -28.01
N THR A 66 16.79 -2.64 -29.15
CA THR A 66 16.07 -2.52 -30.44
C THR A 66 15.55 -3.87 -30.94
N GLU A 67 16.37 -4.91 -30.85
CA GLU A 67 16.00 -6.28 -31.28
C GLU A 67 14.94 -6.90 -30.35
N LEU A 68 14.96 -6.58 -29.05
CA LEU A 68 13.91 -6.99 -28.13
C LEU A 68 12.58 -6.26 -28.43
N LEU A 69 12.62 -4.97 -28.75
CA LEU A 69 11.42 -4.25 -29.18
C LEU A 69 10.86 -4.78 -30.52
N GLU A 70 11.71 -5.22 -31.44
CA GLU A 70 11.31 -5.91 -32.67
C GLU A 70 10.62 -7.25 -32.37
N SER A 71 11.18 -8.07 -31.48
CA SER A 71 10.53 -9.32 -31.04
C SER A 71 9.20 -9.08 -30.30
N LEU A 72 9.08 -7.99 -29.52
CA LEU A 72 7.81 -7.60 -28.91
C LEU A 72 6.76 -7.25 -29.98
N ARG A 73 7.13 -6.45 -31.00
CA ARG A 73 6.25 -6.09 -32.12
C ARG A 73 5.87 -7.28 -33.01
N ALA A 74 6.78 -8.24 -33.17
CA ALA A 74 6.52 -9.47 -33.92
C ALA A 74 5.64 -10.47 -33.16
N GLY A 75 5.40 -10.26 -31.86
CA GLY A 75 4.70 -11.21 -31.01
C GLY A 75 5.53 -12.44 -30.62
N ASP A 76 6.85 -12.38 -30.72
CA ASP A 76 7.76 -13.43 -30.23
C ASP A 76 7.81 -13.45 -28.69
N VAL A 77 7.60 -12.30 -28.08
CA VAL A 77 7.39 -12.10 -26.64
C VAL A 77 6.15 -11.24 -26.44
N ASP A 78 5.44 -11.48 -25.34
CA ASP A 78 4.25 -10.72 -24.94
C ASP A 78 4.65 -9.48 -24.14
N PHE A 79 5.71 -9.59 -23.33
CA PHE A 79 6.23 -8.51 -22.49
C PHE A 79 7.73 -8.27 -22.71
N ALA A 80 8.16 -7.02 -22.57
CA ALA A 80 9.57 -6.66 -22.58
C ALA A 80 9.92 -5.74 -21.40
N VAL A 81 11.09 -5.96 -20.79
CA VAL A 81 11.68 -5.05 -19.81
C VAL A 81 12.91 -4.42 -20.42
N VAL A 82 12.87 -3.10 -20.66
CA VAL A 82 13.92 -2.39 -21.42
C VAL A 82 14.26 -1.04 -20.79
N PRO A 83 15.53 -0.58 -20.91
CA PRO A 83 15.93 0.76 -20.49
C PRO A 83 15.06 1.84 -21.17
N ILE A 84 14.61 2.82 -20.40
CA ILE A 84 13.72 3.86 -20.95
C ILE A 84 14.42 4.81 -21.95
N ASP A 85 15.75 4.86 -21.96
CA ASP A 85 16.53 5.65 -22.93
C ASP A 85 16.59 5.00 -24.32
N ALA A 86 16.21 3.72 -24.42
CA ALA A 86 16.10 3.00 -25.68
C ALA A 86 14.69 3.09 -26.32
N LEU A 87 13.72 3.72 -25.63
CA LEU A 87 12.33 3.74 -26.05
C LEU A 87 11.98 4.93 -26.96
N PRO A 88 11.09 4.72 -27.95
CA PRO A 88 10.67 5.78 -28.84
C PRO A 88 9.96 6.90 -28.06
N GLY A 89 10.20 8.15 -28.48
CA GLY A 89 9.58 9.33 -27.86
C GLY A 89 10.14 9.72 -26.48
N LEU A 90 10.92 8.85 -25.81
CA LEU A 90 11.41 9.14 -24.46
C LEU A 90 12.82 9.73 -24.40
N SER A 91 13.48 9.98 -25.53
CA SER A 91 14.85 10.53 -25.54
C SER A 91 15.02 11.88 -24.82
N ASN A 92 13.92 12.61 -24.60
CA ASN A 92 13.89 13.87 -23.85
C ASN A 92 13.08 13.77 -22.54
N SER A 93 12.75 12.56 -22.08
CA SER A 93 11.96 12.36 -20.88
C SER A 93 12.68 12.94 -19.65
N PRO A 94 11.99 13.68 -18.77
CA PRO A 94 12.57 14.14 -17.50
C PRO A 94 13.13 13.00 -16.65
N LEU A 95 12.55 11.79 -16.77
CA LEU A 95 12.99 10.60 -16.04
C LEU A 95 14.40 10.14 -16.43
N LEU A 96 14.91 10.55 -17.59
CA LEU A 96 16.28 10.27 -18.02
C LEU A 96 17.31 11.27 -17.47
N THR A 97 16.86 12.33 -16.80
CA THR A 97 17.76 13.37 -16.32
C THR A 97 18.66 12.82 -15.23
N PRO A 98 20.00 12.86 -15.40
CA PRO A 98 20.89 12.41 -14.34
C PRO A 98 20.66 13.20 -13.05
N PHE A 99 20.55 12.48 -11.92
CA PHE A 99 20.13 13.01 -10.62
C PHE A 99 18.76 13.69 -10.58
N ILE A 100 17.81 13.24 -11.39
CA ILE A 100 16.39 13.60 -11.22
C ILE A 100 15.91 13.31 -9.79
N ALA A 101 16.49 12.30 -9.13
CA ALA A 101 16.27 11.97 -7.73
C ALA A 101 17.58 11.58 -7.04
N GLU A 102 17.68 11.89 -5.74
CA GLU A 102 18.86 11.59 -4.92
C GLU A 102 18.91 10.13 -4.44
N ASP A 103 17.75 9.49 -4.33
CA ASP A 103 17.59 8.11 -3.84
C ASP A 103 16.44 7.40 -4.58
N ALA A 104 16.29 6.09 -4.31
CA ALA A 104 15.27 5.27 -4.96
C ALA A 104 13.83 5.69 -4.59
N ALA A 105 13.59 6.24 -3.39
CA ALA A 105 12.27 6.66 -2.95
C ALA A 105 11.83 7.95 -3.68
N ARG A 106 12.73 8.94 -3.75
CA ARG A 106 12.54 10.16 -4.55
C ARG A 106 12.43 9.84 -6.04
N LEU A 107 13.12 8.81 -6.52
CA LEU A 107 12.96 8.34 -7.91
C LEU A 107 11.56 7.78 -8.15
N ARG A 108 11.02 7.00 -7.20
CA ARG A 108 9.66 6.49 -7.27
C ARG A 108 8.64 7.63 -7.29
N GLN A 109 8.88 8.72 -6.58
CA GLN A 109 8.04 9.92 -6.66
C GLN A 109 8.10 10.58 -8.04
N ALA A 110 9.30 10.73 -8.63
CA ALA A 110 9.45 11.23 -9.99
C ALA A 110 8.69 10.35 -11.01
N ILE A 111 8.81 9.02 -10.87
CA ILE A 111 8.07 8.02 -11.66
C ILE A 111 6.55 8.13 -11.47
N ASN A 112 6.07 8.48 -10.28
CA ASN A 112 4.64 8.61 -9.98
C ASN A 112 4.09 10.03 -10.20
N SER A 113 4.93 10.97 -10.66
CA SER A 113 4.55 12.35 -10.96
C SER A 113 4.06 12.53 -12.40
N ASP A 114 3.73 13.76 -12.76
CA ASP A 114 3.44 14.18 -14.15
C ASP A 114 4.51 13.70 -15.14
N ALA A 115 5.77 13.60 -14.74
CA ALA A 115 6.86 13.12 -15.62
C ALA A 115 6.67 11.65 -16.01
N GLY A 116 6.26 10.81 -15.06
CA GLY A 116 5.94 9.43 -15.36
C GLY A 116 4.63 9.28 -16.10
N ALA A 117 3.60 10.07 -15.75
CA ALA A 117 2.35 10.09 -16.49
C ALA A 117 2.55 10.49 -17.97
N GLN A 118 3.38 11.51 -18.22
CA GLN A 118 3.75 11.91 -19.58
C GLN A 118 4.54 10.82 -20.29
N ALA A 119 5.53 10.20 -19.62
CA ALA A 119 6.30 9.11 -20.22
C ALA A 119 5.41 7.93 -20.61
N LYS A 120 4.41 7.57 -19.77
CA LYS A 120 3.40 6.56 -20.10
C LYS A 120 2.53 7.00 -21.28
N ALA A 121 2.06 8.24 -21.31
CA ALA A 121 1.24 8.77 -22.40
C ALA A 121 1.99 8.78 -23.75
N THR A 122 3.26 9.15 -23.76
CA THR A 122 4.12 9.10 -24.95
C THR A 122 4.25 7.66 -25.46
N LEU A 123 4.43 6.69 -24.57
CA LEU A 123 4.56 5.28 -24.95
C LEU A 123 3.22 4.68 -25.40
N ASP A 124 2.11 5.05 -24.76
CA ASP A 124 0.75 4.69 -25.19
C ASP A 124 0.50 5.17 -26.63
N ALA A 125 0.93 6.40 -26.98
CA ALA A 125 0.83 6.94 -28.34
C ALA A 125 1.70 6.21 -29.38
N GLU A 126 2.81 5.60 -28.94
CA GLU A 126 3.68 4.74 -29.75
C GLU A 126 3.18 3.28 -29.82
N GLY A 127 2.00 2.99 -29.25
CA GLY A 127 1.36 1.68 -29.27
C GLY A 127 1.82 0.73 -28.16
N TYR A 128 2.47 1.25 -27.11
CA TYR A 128 2.90 0.46 -25.96
C TYR A 128 2.10 0.79 -24.70
N ARG A 129 1.67 -0.22 -23.96
CA ARG A 129 1.20 -0.06 -22.58
C ARG A 129 2.37 -0.27 -21.62
N VAL A 130 2.54 0.66 -20.68
CA VAL A 130 3.53 0.56 -19.59
C VAL A 130 2.87 0.04 -18.32
N LEU A 131 3.31 -1.10 -17.81
CA LEU A 131 2.81 -1.65 -16.55
C LEU A 131 3.44 -0.91 -15.35
N ASP A 132 4.76 -0.79 -15.35
CA ASP A 132 5.50 -0.03 -14.34
C ASP A 132 6.88 0.43 -14.85
N PHE A 133 7.46 1.41 -14.16
CA PHE A 133 8.87 1.78 -14.33
C PHE A 133 9.69 1.30 -13.13
N TRP A 134 10.70 0.47 -13.40
CA TRP A 134 11.56 -0.15 -12.38
C TRP A 134 12.88 0.57 -12.23
N HIS A 135 13.28 0.82 -10.99
CA HIS A 135 14.67 1.16 -10.66
C HIS A 135 15.49 -0.12 -10.56
N VAL A 136 16.52 -0.28 -11.39
CA VAL A 136 17.30 -1.53 -11.45
C VAL A 136 18.77 -1.41 -11.05
N SER A 137 19.31 -0.20 -10.88
CA SER A 137 20.64 0.06 -10.31
C SER A 137 20.97 1.54 -10.27
N SER A 138 21.82 1.97 -9.35
CA SER A 138 22.56 3.24 -9.46
C SER A 138 23.79 3.08 -10.35
N THR A 139 24.40 4.18 -10.80
CA THR A 139 25.65 4.16 -11.59
C THR A 139 26.79 4.87 -10.85
N ILE A 140 27.97 4.24 -10.81
CA ILE A 140 29.23 4.79 -10.30
C ILE A 140 30.22 5.03 -11.43
N LEU A 141 31.26 5.83 -11.19
CA LEU A 141 32.39 5.99 -12.10
C LEU A 141 33.53 5.09 -11.64
N GLY A 142 33.95 4.15 -12.47
CA GLY A 142 35.21 3.45 -12.30
C GLY A 142 36.31 4.12 -13.12
N SER A 143 37.52 4.23 -12.59
CA SER A 143 38.66 4.90 -13.24
C SER A 143 40.00 4.29 -12.81
N SER A 144 40.94 4.19 -13.74
CA SER A 144 42.35 3.88 -13.42
C SER A 144 43.05 5.03 -12.68
N THR A 145 42.54 6.26 -12.84
CA THR A 145 43.04 7.46 -12.16
C THR A 145 42.07 7.96 -11.09
N GLN A 146 42.60 8.61 -10.06
CA GLN A 146 41.77 9.17 -8.99
C GLN A 146 40.96 10.37 -9.51
N VAL A 147 39.64 10.33 -9.32
CA VAL A 147 38.70 11.42 -9.65
C VAL A 147 38.04 11.88 -8.36
N ARG A 148 38.39 13.07 -7.85
CA ARG A 148 37.96 13.54 -6.52
C ARG A 148 36.69 14.38 -6.60
N ASP A 149 36.58 15.18 -7.66
CA ASP A 149 35.47 16.09 -7.89
C ASP A 149 35.20 16.25 -9.41
N VAL A 150 34.24 17.09 -9.77
CA VAL A 150 33.83 17.29 -11.16
C VAL A 150 34.93 17.89 -12.03
N SER A 151 35.87 18.66 -11.47
CA SER A 151 36.93 19.30 -12.26
C SER A 151 37.94 18.29 -12.82
N ASP A 152 38.12 17.16 -12.13
CA ASP A 152 38.98 16.04 -12.57
C ASP A 152 38.40 15.30 -13.81
N LEU A 153 37.16 15.58 -14.21
CA LEU A 153 36.60 15.04 -15.46
C LEU A 153 37.18 15.72 -16.71
N ALA A 154 37.79 16.90 -16.60
CA ALA A 154 38.25 17.67 -17.75
C ALA A 154 39.28 16.88 -18.59
N GLY A 155 38.92 16.56 -19.84
CA GLY A 155 39.76 15.79 -20.76
C GLY A 155 39.82 14.28 -20.48
N LEU A 156 39.20 13.79 -19.41
CA LEU A 156 39.13 12.37 -19.08
C LEU A 156 38.29 11.64 -20.11
N LYS A 157 38.80 10.54 -20.67
CA LYS A 157 38.04 9.69 -21.58
C LYS A 157 37.17 8.73 -20.77
N VAL A 158 35.86 8.97 -20.77
CA VAL A 158 34.92 8.20 -19.96
C VAL A 158 33.96 7.45 -20.87
N ARG A 159 33.90 6.13 -20.75
CA ARG A 159 32.85 5.36 -21.42
C ARG A 159 31.50 5.67 -20.78
N ALA A 160 30.50 5.98 -21.62
CA ALA A 160 29.16 6.33 -21.20
C ALA A 160 28.11 5.31 -21.68
N SER A 161 27.29 4.81 -20.76
CA SER A 161 26.11 4.00 -21.05
C SER A 161 24.95 4.88 -21.50
N GLY A 162 24.93 5.17 -22.79
CA GLY A 162 23.84 5.90 -23.44
C GLY A 162 24.18 7.35 -23.77
N ARG A 163 23.35 7.93 -24.63
CA ARG A 163 23.58 9.23 -25.25
C ARG A 163 23.53 10.37 -24.24
N GLN A 164 22.51 10.40 -23.39
CA GLN A 164 22.28 11.50 -22.44
C GLN A 164 23.34 11.55 -21.34
N ARG A 165 23.80 10.39 -20.85
CA ARG A 165 24.96 10.30 -19.94
C ARG A 165 26.23 10.82 -20.60
N GLY A 166 26.48 10.45 -21.86
CA GLY A 166 27.61 10.95 -22.63
C GLY A 166 27.56 12.47 -22.83
N GLN A 167 26.40 13.03 -23.15
CA GLN A 167 26.21 14.48 -23.26
C GLN A 167 26.45 15.19 -21.92
N THR A 168 26.00 14.59 -20.81
CA THR A 168 26.23 15.11 -19.47
C THR A 168 27.71 15.13 -19.14
N LEU A 169 28.45 14.05 -19.41
CA LEU A 169 29.91 14.00 -19.29
C LEU A 169 30.62 15.08 -20.11
N ALA A 170 30.24 15.23 -21.38
CA ALA A 170 30.80 16.24 -22.25
C ALA A 170 30.55 17.65 -21.71
N ALA A 171 29.35 17.91 -21.19
CA ALA A 171 29.00 19.19 -20.55
C ALA A 171 29.80 19.43 -19.25
N LEU A 172 30.30 18.38 -18.61
CA LEU A 172 31.19 18.44 -17.45
C LEU A 172 32.69 18.43 -17.84
N GLY A 173 33.02 18.43 -19.13
CA GLY A 173 34.39 18.54 -19.64
C GLY A 173 35.08 17.22 -19.97
N ALA A 174 34.44 16.06 -19.76
CA ALA A 174 34.97 14.76 -20.15
C ALA A 174 34.83 14.51 -21.66
N THR A 175 35.59 13.55 -22.18
CA THR A 175 35.45 13.04 -23.55
C THR A 175 34.68 11.71 -23.50
N PRO A 176 33.36 11.69 -23.80
CA PRO A 176 32.59 10.47 -23.73
C PRO A 176 32.96 9.49 -24.85
N VAL A 177 33.09 8.21 -24.51
CA VAL A 177 33.28 7.11 -25.46
C VAL A 177 32.04 6.21 -25.47
N GLN A 178 31.52 5.88 -26.65
CA GLN A 178 30.39 4.97 -26.80
C GLN A 178 30.82 3.69 -27.53
N ILE A 179 30.84 2.59 -26.78
CA ILE A 179 31.08 1.25 -27.28
C ILE A 179 30.09 0.27 -26.64
N ALA A 180 29.96 -0.92 -27.22
CA ALA A 180 29.07 -1.94 -26.70
C ALA A 180 29.54 -2.40 -25.31
N GLY A 181 28.61 -2.69 -24.40
CA GLY A 181 28.93 -3.08 -23.02
C GLY A 181 29.87 -4.29 -22.92
N ALA A 182 29.80 -5.21 -23.88
CA ALA A 182 30.67 -6.39 -23.96
C ALA A 182 32.13 -6.07 -24.29
N GLU A 183 32.40 -4.91 -24.90
CA GLU A 183 33.73 -4.48 -25.34
C GLU A 183 34.45 -3.63 -24.29
N VAL A 184 33.75 -3.23 -23.22
CA VAL A 184 34.26 -2.28 -22.22
C VAL A 184 35.48 -2.83 -21.49
N TYR A 185 35.46 -4.09 -21.05
CA TYR A 185 36.58 -4.66 -20.30
C TYR A 185 37.86 -4.71 -21.14
N SER A 186 37.80 -5.21 -22.38
CA SER A 186 38.97 -5.29 -23.25
C SER A 186 39.48 -3.92 -23.68
N ALA A 187 38.57 -2.94 -23.85
CA ALA A 187 38.96 -1.56 -24.15
C ALA A 187 39.64 -0.87 -22.96
N LEU A 188 39.18 -1.11 -21.73
CA LEU A 188 39.85 -0.67 -20.50
C LEU A 188 41.22 -1.35 -20.35
N GLN A 189 41.29 -2.67 -20.54
CA GLN A 189 42.53 -3.45 -20.44
C GLN A 189 43.60 -3.03 -21.44
N SER A 190 43.20 -2.63 -22.66
CA SER A 190 44.10 -2.15 -23.71
C SER A 190 44.44 -0.65 -23.60
N GLY A 191 43.85 0.07 -22.64
CA GLY A 191 44.10 1.50 -22.43
C GLY A 191 43.50 2.41 -23.51
N ALA A 192 42.45 1.97 -24.21
CA ALA A 192 41.76 2.82 -25.19
C ALA A 192 41.09 4.04 -24.53
N PHE A 193 40.66 3.87 -23.27
CA PHE A 193 40.21 4.89 -22.34
C PHE A 193 40.39 4.38 -20.90
N ASP A 194 40.37 5.30 -19.95
CA ASP A 194 40.81 5.06 -18.57
C ASP A 194 39.67 4.95 -17.56
N SER A 195 38.45 5.29 -17.98
CA SER A 195 37.29 5.36 -17.09
C SER A 195 36.02 4.88 -17.76
N SER A 196 35.10 4.34 -16.97
CA SER A 196 33.78 3.91 -17.42
C SER A 196 32.74 4.22 -16.36
N ASP A 197 31.54 4.56 -16.82
CA ASP A 197 30.37 4.38 -15.98
C ASP A 197 30.08 2.89 -15.77
N VAL A 198 29.79 2.52 -14.53
CA VAL A 198 29.65 1.13 -14.09
C VAL A 198 28.37 1.03 -13.24
N PRO A 199 27.49 0.05 -13.49
CA PRO A 199 26.32 -0.14 -12.65
C PRO A 199 26.74 -0.58 -11.24
N PHE A 200 26.11 0.00 -10.21
CA PHE A 200 26.45 -0.22 -8.82
C PHE A 200 25.81 -1.50 -8.26
N ASN A 201 26.10 -2.62 -8.90
CA ASN A 201 25.52 -3.92 -8.59
C ASN A 201 26.50 -5.06 -8.91
N GLU A 202 26.05 -6.30 -8.72
CA GLU A 202 26.84 -7.51 -8.94
C GLU A 202 27.40 -7.63 -10.37
N ARG A 203 26.78 -6.98 -11.36
CA ARG A 203 27.29 -6.95 -12.74
C ARG A 203 28.68 -6.33 -12.85
N ALA A 204 28.99 -5.34 -12.03
CA ALA A 204 30.32 -4.76 -12.00
C ALA A 204 31.38 -5.78 -11.56
N GLN A 205 30.98 -6.72 -10.70
CA GLN A 205 31.82 -7.83 -10.24
C GLN A 205 31.92 -8.92 -11.31
N SER A 206 30.79 -9.36 -11.88
CA SER A 206 30.79 -10.39 -12.92
C SER A 206 31.44 -9.93 -14.23
N SER A 207 31.58 -8.62 -14.43
CA SER A 207 32.34 -8.01 -15.53
C SER A 207 33.82 -7.77 -15.19
N LYS A 208 34.24 -8.09 -13.96
CA LYS A 208 35.64 -8.02 -13.49
C LYS A 208 36.30 -6.64 -13.63
N TYR A 209 35.53 -5.56 -13.55
CA TYR A 209 36.09 -4.21 -13.71
C TYR A 209 37.15 -3.86 -12.65
N PHE A 210 37.11 -4.52 -11.49
CA PHE A 210 38.13 -4.40 -10.44
C PHE A 210 39.52 -4.90 -10.86
N GLU A 211 39.66 -5.68 -11.94
CA GLU A 211 40.97 -6.09 -12.47
C GLU A 211 41.64 -4.99 -13.31
N VAL A 212 40.89 -3.97 -13.75
CA VAL A 212 41.35 -2.95 -14.70
C VAL A 212 41.05 -1.51 -14.25
N LEU A 213 40.35 -1.31 -13.12
CA LEU A 213 40.01 -0.01 -12.55
C LEU A 213 40.31 0.00 -11.04
N ASP A 214 41.08 1.00 -10.61
CA ASP A 214 41.60 1.10 -9.24
C ASP A 214 40.77 2.06 -8.37
N ASN A 215 39.97 2.93 -8.97
CA ASN A 215 39.24 3.98 -8.28
C ASN A 215 37.76 3.95 -8.66
N TYR A 216 36.88 4.07 -7.67
CA TYR A 216 35.44 4.11 -7.85
C TYR A 216 34.83 5.30 -7.12
N VAL A 217 34.01 6.06 -7.84
CA VAL A 217 33.34 7.26 -7.35
C VAL A 217 31.83 7.08 -7.43
N ASP A 218 31.18 7.13 -6.27
CA ASP A 218 29.72 7.13 -6.17
C ASP A 218 29.14 8.52 -6.45
N ARG A 219 27.87 8.56 -6.87
CA ARG A 219 27.09 9.76 -7.21
C ARG A 219 27.58 10.51 -8.46
N ILE A 220 27.65 9.80 -9.61
CA ILE A 220 27.90 10.41 -10.94
C ILE A 220 26.68 10.62 -11.87
N TYR A 221 25.67 9.73 -11.95
CA TYR A 221 24.50 9.92 -12.84
C TYR A 221 23.13 9.69 -12.19
N GLY A 222 23.07 9.14 -10.97
CA GLY A 222 21.82 8.74 -10.34
C GLY A 222 21.36 7.33 -10.75
N GLN A 223 20.04 7.14 -10.86
CA GLN A 223 19.38 5.84 -10.94
C GLN A 223 19.08 5.41 -12.38
N GLN A 224 19.10 4.10 -12.66
CA GLN A 224 18.75 3.52 -13.96
C GLN A 224 17.32 2.98 -13.95
N ILE A 225 16.51 3.44 -14.91
CA ILE A 225 15.09 3.11 -15.02
C ILE A 225 14.85 2.20 -16.23
N PHE A 226 14.04 1.15 -16.04
CA PHE A 226 13.54 0.27 -17.09
C PHE A 226 12.02 0.35 -17.12
N ALA A 227 11.40 0.22 -18.29
CA ALA A 227 9.96 0.06 -18.42
C ALA A 227 9.60 -1.41 -18.59
N VAL A 228 8.53 -1.85 -17.92
CA VAL A 228 7.83 -3.10 -18.21
C VAL A 228 6.73 -2.81 -19.21
N LEU A 229 6.82 -3.40 -20.39
CA LEU A 229 6.05 -3.03 -21.57
C LEU A 229 5.31 -4.22 -22.16
N VAL A 230 4.17 -3.93 -22.77
CA VAL A 230 3.38 -4.80 -23.65
C VAL A 230 2.83 -3.95 -24.78
N LEU A 231 2.52 -4.54 -25.94
CA LEU A 231 1.82 -3.80 -26.99
C LEU A 231 0.39 -3.45 -26.52
N GLY A 232 -0.09 -2.26 -26.84
CA GLY A 232 -1.45 -1.83 -26.49
C GLY A 232 -2.50 -2.80 -27.02
N GLU A 233 -2.40 -3.21 -28.28
CA GLU A 233 -3.32 -4.19 -28.89
C GLU A 233 -3.29 -5.53 -28.14
N ARG A 234 -2.09 -6.06 -27.86
CA ARG A 234 -1.93 -7.30 -27.09
C ARG A 234 -2.49 -7.18 -25.67
N TRP A 235 -2.35 -6.01 -25.04
CA TRP A 235 -2.90 -5.76 -23.71
C TRP A 235 -4.41 -5.89 -23.70
N GLU A 236 -5.11 -5.33 -24.68
CA GLU A 236 -6.58 -5.39 -24.76
C GLU A 236 -7.11 -6.81 -25.02
N GLU A 237 -6.29 -7.72 -25.56
CA GLU A 237 -6.63 -9.15 -25.71
C GLU A 237 -6.52 -9.94 -24.39
N ILE A 238 -5.70 -9.47 -23.45
CA ILE A 238 -5.50 -10.14 -22.16
C ILE A 238 -6.78 -10.00 -21.33
N PRO A 239 -7.30 -11.08 -20.72
CA PRO A 239 -8.48 -11.00 -19.87
C PRO A 239 -8.28 -10.00 -18.72
N PHE A 240 -9.29 -9.18 -18.44
CA PHE A 240 -9.24 -8.15 -17.40
C PHE A 240 -8.72 -8.63 -16.02
N PRO A 241 -9.08 -9.83 -15.51
CA PRO A 241 -8.49 -10.36 -14.29
C PRO A 241 -6.96 -10.55 -14.39
N GLN A 242 -6.47 -11.04 -15.52
CA GLN A 242 -5.05 -11.27 -15.75
C GLN A 242 -4.31 -9.94 -15.97
N GLN A 243 -4.92 -8.96 -16.66
CA GLN A 243 -4.40 -7.59 -16.77
C GLN A 243 -4.16 -6.97 -15.38
N HIS A 244 -5.12 -7.10 -14.47
CA HIS A 244 -4.99 -6.58 -13.11
C HIS A 244 -3.78 -7.21 -12.39
N TYR A 245 -3.66 -8.54 -12.41
CA TYR A 245 -2.55 -9.22 -11.74
C TYR A 245 -1.18 -8.94 -12.38
N LEU A 246 -1.09 -8.92 -13.71
CA LEU A 246 0.14 -8.57 -14.45
C LEU A 246 0.61 -7.16 -14.12
N ALA A 247 -0.28 -6.16 -14.17
CA ALA A 247 0.06 -4.77 -13.86
C ALA A 247 0.46 -4.59 -12.40
N LYS A 248 -0.30 -5.19 -11.49
CA LYS A 248 -0.10 -5.05 -10.06
C LYS A 248 1.18 -5.76 -9.59
N THR A 249 1.45 -6.97 -10.07
CA THR A 249 2.69 -7.68 -9.76
C THR A 249 3.91 -6.97 -10.34
N ALA A 250 3.80 -6.36 -11.52
CA ALA A 250 4.87 -5.51 -12.05
C ALA A 250 5.20 -4.37 -11.08
N VAL A 251 4.21 -3.69 -10.49
CA VAL A 251 4.42 -2.63 -9.49
C VAL A 251 5.06 -3.18 -8.20
N GLU A 252 4.54 -4.27 -7.65
CA GLU A 252 5.07 -4.88 -6.41
C GLU A 252 6.54 -5.30 -6.55
N VAL A 253 6.91 -5.87 -7.70
CA VAL A 253 8.28 -6.27 -8.02
C VAL A 253 9.18 -5.03 -8.16
N GLY A 254 8.69 -3.99 -8.84
CA GLY A 254 9.39 -2.71 -8.98
C GLY A 254 9.74 -2.06 -7.65
N GLU A 255 8.83 -2.11 -6.67
CA GLU A 255 9.05 -1.59 -5.32
C GLU A 255 9.95 -2.49 -4.49
N ALA A 256 9.80 -3.81 -4.63
CA ALA A 256 10.63 -4.79 -3.92
C ALA A 256 12.10 -4.77 -4.36
N LEU A 257 12.41 -4.26 -5.56
CA LEU A 257 13.78 -4.15 -6.09
C LEU A 257 14.71 -3.25 -5.27
N VAL A 258 14.20 -2.29 -4.50
CA VAL A 258 15.03 -1.31 -3.77
C VAL A 258 15.95 -1.97 -2.74
N SER A 259 15.42 -2.92 -1.98
CA SER A 259 16.14 -3.65 -0.93
C SER A 259 17.31 -4.50 -1.47
N PRO A 260 17.11 -5.41 -2.45
CA PRO A 260 18.20 -6.20 -3.00
C PRO A 260 19.26 -5.33 -3.70
N LEU A 261 18.87 -4.24 -4.37
CA LEU A 261 19.84 -3.31 -4.96
C LEU A 261 20.72 -2.62 -3.92
N THR A 262 20.14 -2.24 -2.78
CA THR A 262 20.89 -1.68 -1.66
C THR A 262 21.91 -2.69 -1.11
N LEU A 263 21.50 -3.96 -0.99
CA LEU A 263 22.39 -5.03 -0.53
C LEU A 263 23.50 -5.32 -1.55
N GLN A 264 23.20 -5.33 -2.85
CA GLN A 264 24.18 -5.52 -3.91
C GLN A 264 25.19 -4.38 -3.97
N ALA A 265 24.75 -3.12 -3.84
CA ALA A 265 25.65 -1.98 -3.76
C ALA A 265 26.58 -2.06 -2.53
N ALA A 266 26.05 -2.48 -1.37
CA ALA A 266 26.85 -2.70 -0.17
C ALA A 266 27.86 -3.85 -0.34
N GLN A 267 27.48 -4.92 -1.03
CA GLN A 267 28.37 -6.03 -1.38
C GLN A 267 29.49 -5.56 -2.33
N PHE A 268 29.14 -4.82 -3.39
CA PHE A 268 30.14 -4.21 -4.27
C PHE A 268 31.16 -3.39 -3.51
N ARG A 269 30.72 -2.53 -2.58
CA ARG A 269 31.63 -1.73 -1.75
C ARG A 269 32.61 -2.60 -0.96
N ARG A 270 32.13 -3.67 -0.34
CA ARG A 270 32.99 -4.61 0.40
C ARG A 270 34.04 -5.24 -0.51
N ASP A 271 33.62 -5.71 -1.67
CA ASP A 271 34.49 -6.45 -2.58
C ASP A 271 35.50 -5.54 -3.28
N ALA A 272 35.09 -4.32 -3.66
CA ALA A 272 36.02 -3.33 -4.21
C ALA A 272 37.13 -2.99 -3.19
N LEU A 273 36.79 -2.79 -1.91
CA LEU A 273 37.80 -2.57 -0.86
C LEU A 273 38.68 -3.80 -0.64
N ALA A 274 38.11 -5.01 -0.66
CA ALA A 274 38.87 -6.25 -0.49
C ALA A 274 39.88 -6.48 -1.64
N ASN A 275 39.59 -5.98 -2.84
CA ASN A 275 40.48 -6.02 -4.00
C ASN A 275 41.42 -4.81 -4.09
N GLY A 276 41.47 -3.96 -3.06
CA GLY A 276 42.41 -2.83 -2.99
C GLY A 276 41.98 -1.57 -3.75
N ALA A 277 40.75 -1.53 -4.28
CA ALA A 277 40.25 -0.35 -4.98
C ALA A 277 39.90 0.78 -4.01
N ALA A 278 40.16 2.02 -4.41
CA ALA A 278 39.77 3.22 -3.68
C ALA A 278 38.29 3.55 -3.95
N LEU A 279 37.48 3.67 -2.88
CA LEU A 279 36.09 4.13 -2.97
C LEU A 279 35.96 5.54 -2.42
N SER A 280 35.30 6.40 -3.18
CA SER A 280 34.94 7.74 -2.77
C SER A 280 33.52 8.07 -3.22
N ALA A 281 32.99 9.19 -2.76
CA ALA A 281 31.68 9.71 -3.17
C ALA A 281 31.78 11.22 -3.35
N TRP A 282 31.20 11.73 -4.43
CA TRP A 282 31.15 13.17 -4.66
C TRP A 282 30.28 13.89 -3.61
N GLN A 283 30.74 15.08 -3.25
CA GLN A 283 30.05 15.93 -2.28
C GLN A 283 28.81 16.56 -2.92
N ALA A 284 27.93 17.09 -2.07
CA ALA A 284 26.67 17.69 -2.53
C ALA A 284 26.88 18.82 -3.56
N GLU A 285 27.97 19.59 -3.44
CA GLU A 285 28.30 20.63 -4.40
C GLU A 285 28.56 20.08 -5.82
N ASP A 286 29.29 18.97 -5.90
CA ASP A 286 29.62 18.31 -7.16
C ASP A 286 28.40 17.65 -7.79
N VAL A 287 27.55 17.02 -6.97
CA VAL A 287 26.24 16.50 -7.43
C VAL A 287 25.37 17.62 -8.01
N ARG A 288 25.38 18.82 -7.41
CA ARG A 288 24.67 19.99 -7.96
C ARG A 288 25.23 20.46 -9.30
N LYS A 289 26.55 20.37 -9.51
CA LYS A 289 27.17 20.67 -10.82
C LYS A 289 26.70 19.69 -11.89
N VAL A 290 26.61 18.40 -11.55
CA VAL A 290 26.03 17.37 -12.44
C VAL A 290 24.57 17.69 -12.74
N GLN A 291 23.75 17.94 -11.71
CA GLN A 291 22.33 18.30 -11.87
C GLN A 291 22.16 19.53 -12.77
N ALA A 292 22.98 20.57 -12.57
CA ALA A 292 22.91 21.79 -13.38
C ALA A 292 23.30 21.52 -14.85
N ALA A 293 24.31 20.69 -15.12
CA ALA A 293 24.68 20.30 -16.47
C ALA A 293 23.56 19.50 -17.16
N SER A 294 22.98 18.53 -16.44
CA SER A 294 21.85 17.73 -16.89
C SER A 294 20.61 18.59 -17.19
N LEU A 295 20.26 19.50 -16.27
CA LEU A 295 19.16 20.45 -16.44
C LEU A 295 19.35 21.33 -17.67
N ARG A 296 20.57 21.81 -17.93
CA ARG A 296 20.87 22.61 -19.12
C ARG A 296 20.62 21.84 -20.42
N LEU A 297 21.05 20.58 -20.48
CA LEU A 297 20.86 19.71 -21.65
C LEU A 297 19.37 19.46 -21.92
N VAL A 298 18.60 19.23 -20.87
CA VAL A 298 17.15 18.99 -20.98
C VAL A 298 16.39 20.30 -21.28
N SER A 299 16.81 21.42 -20.69
CA SER A 299 16.23 22.73 -20.92
C SER A 299 16.53 23.33 -22.31
N ALA A 300 17.38 22.70 -23.12
CA ALA A 300 17.54 23.08 -24.52
C ALA A 300 16.31 22.71 -25.40
N GLY A 301 15.35 21.95 -24.85
CA GLY A 301 14.05 21.62 -25.47
C GLY A 301 13.01 22.75 -25.42
N SER A 302 11.76 22.41 -25.76
CA SER A 302 10.63 23.37 -25.83
C SER A 302 10.30 23.98 -24.45
N LEU A 303 9.55 25.09 -24.42
CA LEU A 303 9.14 25.71 -23.15
C LEU A 303 8.32 24.76 -22.27
N ASP A 304 7.54 23.86 -22.88
CA ASP A 304 6.75 22.87 -22.17
C ASP A 304 7.63 21.79 -21.53
N ASP A 305 8.70 21.36 -22.22
CA ASP A 305 9.68 20.41 -21.68
C ASP A 305 10.40 20.98 -20.45
N ARG A 306 10.74 22.27 -20.47
CA ARG A 306 11.37 22.96 -19.33
C ARG A 306 10.47 23.00 -18.11
N ALA A 307 9.20 23.36 -18.29
CA ALA A 307 8.23 23.45 -17.20
C ALA A 307 7.97 22.07 -16.58
N LEU A 308 7.89 21.04 -17.42
CA LEU A 308 7.63 19.68 -16.95
C LEU A 308 8.83 19.07 -16.23
N VAL A 309 10.05 19.38 -16.66
CA VAL A 309 11.28 19.00 -15.97
C VAL A 309 11.41 19.73 -14.63
N SER A 310 11.08 21.04 -14.58
CA SER A 310 11.00 21.78 -13.30
C SER A 310 10.03 21.10 -12.34
N ARG A 311 8.83 20.73 -12.80
CA ARG A 311 7.84 20.00 -11.98
C ARG A 311 8.33 18.61 -11.55
N ALA A 312 9.08 17.90 -12.40
CA ALA A 312 9.67 16.61 -12.05
C ALA A 312 10.75 16.73 -10.97
N PHE A 313 11.61 17.75 -11.08
CA PHE A 313 12.58 18.10 -10.03
C PHE A 313 11.88 18.60 -8.77
N GLU A 314 10.82 19.40 -8.87
CA GLU A 314 10.01 19.83 -7.72
C GLU A 314 9.32 18.65 -7.05
N ALA A 315 8.83 17.66 -7.81
CA ALA A 315 8.22 16.46 -7.25
C ALA A 315 9.24 15.52 -6.58
N ALA A 316 10.46 15.44 -7.13
CA ALA A 316 11.56 14.62 -6.57
C ALA A 316 12.35 15.33 -5.45
N ALA A 317 12.35 16.66 -5.45
CA ALA A 317 12.95 17.52 -4.44
C ALA A 317 11.97 17.92 -3.34
N ALA A 318 10.66 17.86 -3.61
CA ALA A 318 9.63 17.92 -2.60
C ALA A 318 9.98 16.85 -1.57
N ASP A 319 10.16 17.28 -0.33
CA ASP A 319 10.17 16.33 0.75
C ASP A 319 8.90 15.48 0.57
N PRO A 320 8.99 14.13 0.60
CA PRO A 320 7.78 13.32 0.74
C PRO A 320 6.99 14.01 1.82
N ALA A 321 5.77 14.49 1.52
CA ALA A 321 4.95 15.14 2.52
C ALA A 321 5.02 14.22 3.74
N PRO A 322 5.73 14.62 4.80
CA PRO A 322 6.05 13.65 5.81
C PRO A 322 4.70 13.36 6.42
N VAL A 323 4.28 12.09 6.38
CA VAL A 323 3.36 11.67 7.42
C VAL A 323 4.23 11.67 8.67
N THR A 324 4.31 12.83 9.32
CA THR A 324 5.10 13.06 10.52
C THR A 324 4.50 12.23 11.64
N PHE A 325 4.94 11.00 11.76
CA PHE A 325 4.69 10.19 12.94
C PHE A 325 5.77 10.49 13.97
N GLY A 326 5.65 11.66 14.61
CA GLY A 326 6.61 12.11 15.62
C GLY A 326 6.53 13.60 15.96
N GLU A 327 6.08 14.45 15.02
CA GLU A 327 5.94 15.89 15.26
C GLU A 327 4.62 16.27 15.93
N ALA A 328 4.64 17.44 16.55
CA ALA A 328 3.53 18.02 17.26
C ALA A 328 2.35 18.27 16.31
N ARG A 329 1.29 17.46 16.39
CA ARG A 329 0.08 17.71 15.59
C ARG A 329 -0.60 19.02 16.01
N PRO A 330 -1.19 19.79 15.08
CA PRO A 330 -1.86 21.03 15.43
C PRO A 330 -3.11 20.78 16.28
N ALA A 331 -3.54 21.81 17.01
CA ALA A 331 -4.84 21.80 17.64
C ALA A 331 -5.92 21.77 16.55
N THR A 332 -6.93 20.93 16.71
CA THR A 332 -8.01 20.79 15.73
C THR A 332 -9.31 20.53 16.47
N GLU A 333 -10.34 21.28 16.13
CA GLU A 333 -11.70 20.98 16.57
C GLU A 333 -12.36 20.08 15.54
N VAL A 334 -12.92 18.97 16.01
CA VAL A 334 -13.49 17.93 15.16
C VAL A 334 -14.91 17.68 15.61
N LYS A 335 -15.85 17.87 14.70
CA LYS A 335 -17.25 17.51 14.91
C LYS A 335 -17.50 16.11 14.35
N ILE A 336 -17.93 15.20 15.21
CA ILE A 336 -18.34 13.84 14.83
C ILE A 336 -19.81 13.60 15.19
N TYR A 337 -20.38 12.54 14.63
CA TYR A 337 -21.71 12.04 14.94
C TYR A 337 -21.62 10.90 15.95
N PHE A 338 -22.69 10.67 16.71
CA PHE A 338 -22.79 9.49 17.56
C PHE A 338 -24.21 8.91 17.57
N ALA A 339 -24.27 7.59 17.78
CA ALA A 339 -25.50 6.86 18.08
C ALA A 339 -25.21 5.93 19.27
N THR A 340 -26.08 5.95 20.27
CA THR A 340 -25.88 5.12 21.47
C THR A 340 -27.18 4.55 22.02
N ASP A 341 -27.12 3.30 22.47
CA ASP A 341 -28.17 2.65 23.25
C ASP A 341 -27.84 2.66 24.76
N ARG A 342 -26.84 3.44 25.17
CA ARG A 342 -26.56 3.71 26.58
C ARG A 342 -27.61 4.64 27.17
N LYS A 343 -27.95 4.41 28.43
CA LYS A 343 -28.86 5.24 29.21
C LYS A 343 -28.22 6.60 29.46
N PRO A 344 -28.89 7.70 29.07
CA PRO A 344 -28.48 9.05 29.44
C PRO A 344 -28.26 9.17 30.95
N ALA A 345 -27.20 9.85 31.35
CA ALA A 345 -26.84 10.08 32.75
C ALA A 345 -26.87 11.59 33.06
N ASP A 346 -25.75 12.31 33.02
CA ASP A 346 -25.73 13.76 33.23
C ASP A 346 -25.57 14.52 31.91
N PRO A 347 -26.66 15.01 31.28
CA PRO A 347 -26.59 15.67 29.98
C PRO A 347 -25.82 17.00 30.03
N ARG A 348 -25.53 17.56 31.21
CA ARG A 348 -24.80 18.83 31.36
C ARG A 348 -23.28 18.63 31.35
N ASN A 349 -22.82 17.40 31.52
CA ASN A 349 -21.41 17.07 31.50
C ASN A 349 -21.14 16.05 30.39
N PRO A 350 -20.51 16.47 29.27
CA PRO A 350 -20.17 15.57 28.17
C PRO A 350 -19.35 14.35 28.62
N GLU A 351 -18.58 14.48 29.70
CA GLU A 351 -17.75 13.39 30.25
C GLU A 351 -18.57 12.27 30.92
N THR A 352 -19.79 12.58 31.34
CA THR A 352 -20.69 11.65 32.07
C THR A 352 -22.09 11.64 31.48
N ALA A 353 -22.23 12.02 30.20
CA ALA A 353 -23.52 12.17 29.53
C ALA A 353 -24.26 10.84 29.34
N PHE A 354 -23.53 9.73 29.25
CA PHE A 354 -24.10 8.39 29.10
C PHE A 354 -23.43 7.40 30.05
N SER A 355 -24.24 6.51 30.62
CA SER A 355 -23.79 5.50 31.59
C SER A 355 -23.27 4.21 30.92
N SER A 356 -22.81 3.27 31.74
CA SER A 356 -22.54 1.88 31.39
C SER A 356 -23.82 1.03 31.25
N ILE A 357 -24.99 1.60 31.52
CA ILE A 357 -26.27 0.89 31.53
C ILE A 357 -26.96 1.09 30.19
N ARG A 358 -27.62 0.06 29.67
CA ARG A 358 -28.45 0.16 28.47
C ARG A 358 -29.78 0.87 28.74
N GLN A 359 -30.26 1.68 27.80
CA GLN A 359 -31.63 2.17 27.84
C GLN A 359 -32.63 1.16 27.27
N LEU A 360 -33.83 1.13 27.84
CA LEU A 360 -34.90 0.22 27.40
C LEU A 360 -35.51 0.61 26.05
N ASN A 361 -35.44 1.89 25.66
CA ASN A 361 -36.17 2.43 24.52
C ASN A 361 -35.23 3.09 23.49
N GLY A 362 -34.68 2.28 22.59
CA GLY A 362 -34.05 2.77 21.36
C GLY A 362 -32.68 3.43 21.54
N HIS A 363 -32.38 4.40 20.68
CA HIS A 363 -31.08 5.05 20.57
C HIS A 363 -31.19 6.55 20.87
N THR A 364 -30.16 7.10 21.49
CA THR A 364 -29.89 8.53 21.49
C THR A 364 -28.93 8.85 20.35
N PHE A 365 -29.27 9.86 19.56
CA PHE A 365 -28.49 10.33 18.42
C PHE A 365 -27.96 11.72 18.69
N GLY A 366 -26.83 12.08 18.11
CA GLY A 366 -26.25 13.40 18.36
C GLY A 366 -24.97 13.70 17.62
N THR A 367 -24.40 14.86 17.96
CA THR A 367 -23.07 15.29 17.54
C THR A 367 -22.20 15.58 18.74
N ALA A 368 -20.91 15.27 18.63
CA ALA A 368 -19.91 15.62 19.62
C ALA A 368 -18.84 16.50 18.96
N THR A 369 -18.56 17.65 19.57
CA THR A 369 -17.43 18.49 19.18
C THR A 369 -16.27 18.16 20.12
N VAL A 370 -15.15 17.74 19.53
CA VAL A 370 -13.96 17.28 20.26
C VAL A 370 -12.78 18.17 19.90
N GLN A 371 -12.18 18.76 20.92
CA GLN A 371 -10.94 19.51 20.78
C GLN A 371 -9.73 18.58 20.96
N LEU A 372 -8.96 18.42 19.89
CA LEU A 372 -7.70 17.69 19.89
C LEU A 372 -6.56 18.62 20.32
N GLN A 373 -5.76 18.18 21.29
CA GLN A 373 -4.67 18.95 21.86
C GLN A 373 -3.51 19.08 20.87
N PRO A 374 -2.84 20.25 20.84
CA PRO A 374 -1.62 20.42 20.07
C PRO A 374 -0.51 19.53 20.62
N GLY A 375 0.42 19.10 19.79
CA GLY A 375 1.55 18.28 20.24
C GLY A 375 1.24 16.79 20.43
N ARG A 376 -0.01 16.36 20.22
CA ARG A 376 -0.40 14.96 20.48
C ARG A 376 0.34 13.98 19.57
N LYS A 377 0.79 12.87 20.14
CA LYS A 377 1.44 11.74 19.46
C LYS A 377 0.51 10.52 19.41
N LEU A 378 0.70 9.64 18.44
CA LEU A 378 -0.06 8.38 18.37
C LEU A 378 0.22 7.52 19.60
N GLY A 379 -0.78 6.75 20.02
CA GLY A 379 -0.70 5.86 21.18
C GLY A 379 -0.64 6.56 22.54
N GLN A 380 -0.74 7.89 22.58
CA GLN A 380 -0.99 8.60 23.83
C GLN A 380 -2.42 8.36 24.30
N LYS A 381 -2.62 8.40 25.63
CA LYS A 381 -3.96 8.27 26.23
C LYS A 381 -4.88 9.36 25.68
N LEU A 382 -5.99 8.95 25.07
CA LEU A 382 -6.96 9.86 24.45
C LEU A 382 -7.52 10.89 25.42
N THR A 383 -7.68 10.54 26.71
CA THR A 383 -8.10 11.47 27.76
C THR A 383 -7.16 12.66 27.97
N LYS A 384 -5.89 12.53 27.56
CA LYS A 384 -4.90 13.61 27.62
C LYS A 384 -4.80 14.41 26.32
N THR A 385 -5.31 13.86 25.22
CA THR A 385 -5.09 14.42 23.87
C THR A 385 -6.38 14.85 23.17
N ALA A 386 -7.55 14.51 23.72
CA ALA A 386 -8.85 14.83 23.17
C ALA A 386 -9.84 15.17 24.29
N LYS A 387 -10.42 16.37 24.23
CA LYS A 387 -11.44 16.85 25.17
C LYS A 387 -12.76 17.04 24.44
N ILE A 388 -13.85 16.47 24.96
CA ILE A 388 -15.19 16.73 24.43
C ILE A 388 -15.61 18.11 24.94
N VAL A 389 -15.85 19.05 24.03
CA VAL A 389 -16.21 20.44 24.36
C VAL A 389 -17.70 20.69 24.23
N GLU A 390 -18.39 19.94 23.38
CA GLU A 390 -19.82 20.05 23.14
C GLU A 390 -20.41 18.66 22.85
N LEU A 391 -21.64 18.44 23.30
CA LEU A 391 -22.38 17.22 23.06
C LEU A 391 -23.87 17.52 22.92
N ASP A 392 -24.37 17.41 21.69
CA ASP A 392 -25.76 17.73 21.37
C ASP A 392 -26.53 16.47 21.02
N SER A 393 -27.65 16.24 21.70
CA SER A 393 -28.59 15.20 21.30
C SER A 393 -29.59 15.76 20.30
N VAL A 394 -29.87 15.00 19.23
CA VAL A 394 -30.83 15.36 18.19
C VAL A 394 -31.83 14.22 17.97
N THR A 395 -32.93 14.52 17.28
CA THR A 395 -33.88 13.48 16.87
C THR A 395 -33.24 12.56 15.83
N LYS A 396 -33.69 11.30 15.76
CA LYS A 396 -33.27 10.35 14.72
C LYS A 396 -33.41 10.92 13.31
N ALA A 397 -34.52 11.62 13.03
CA ALA A 397 -34.76 12.22 11.72
C ALA A 397 -33.72 13.30 11.38
N ASN A 398 -33.45 14.22 12.32
CA ASN A 398 -32.46 15.28 12.12
C ASN A 398 -31.04 14.70 12.00
N PHE A 399 -30.72 13.68 12.79
CA PHE A 399 -29.46 12.95 12.69
C PHE A 399 -29.28 12.39 11.27
N LEU A 400 -30.21 11.56 10.80
CA LEU A 400 -30.12 10.93 9.49
C LEU A 400 -30.07 11.97 8.36
N GLN A 401 -30.88 13.03 8.45
CA GLN A 401 -30.84 14.14 7.50
C GLN A 401 -29.46 14.82 7.50
N SER A 402 -28.88 15.15 8.66
CA SER A 402 -27.57 15.80 8.74
C SER A 402 -26.42 14.94 8.19
N VAL A 403 -26.50 13.63 8.39
CA VAL A 403 -25.55 12.68 7.79
C VAL A 403 -25.73 12.64 6.27
N ALA A 404 -26.96 12.69 5.75
CA ALA A 404 -27.29 12.60 4.32
C ALA A 404 -27.07 13.88 3.50
N VAL A 405 -27.03 15.09 4.10
CA VAL A 405 -27.04 16.38 3.34
C VAL A 405 -25.82 16.62 2.42
N ASP A 406 -24.70 15.94 2.65
CA ASP A 406 -23.52 16.03 1.77
C ASP A 406 -23.18 14.65 1.22
N ASN A 407 -23.53 14.44 -0.05
CA ASN A 407 -23.35 13.16 -0.73
C ASN A 407 -21.94 12.96 -1.31
N SER A 408 -21.12 14.01 -1.34
CA SER A 408 -19.74 13.94 -1.83
C SER A 408 -18.75 13.40 -0.79
N VAL A 409 -19.17 13.35 0.48
CA VAL A 409 -18.37 12.94 1.63
C VAL A 409 -18.75 11.54 2.07
N GLY A 410 -17.75 10.66 2.26
CA GLY A 410 -17.95 9.29 2.76
C GLY A 410 -18.36 9.24 4.23
N ILE A 411 -18.93 8.12 4.68
CA ILE A 411 -19.34 7.90 6.07
C ILE A 411 -18.48 6.79 6.67
N ILE A 412 -18.01 6.99 7.90
CA ILE A 412 -17.34 5.95 8.69
C ILE A 412 -18.17 5.66 9.92
N VAL A 413 -18.66 4.43 10.06
CA VAL A 413 -19.27 3.93 11.30
C VAL A 413 -18.20 3.24 12.12
N PHE A 414 -17.75 3.88 13.20
CA PHE A 414 -16.79 3.29 14.14
C PHE A 414 -17.53 2.57 15.28
N VAL A 415 -17.21 1.28 15.49
CA VAL A 415 -17.82 0.44 16.53
C VAL A 415 -16.73 -0.02 17.50
N HIS A 416 -16.81 0.44 18.75
CA HIS A 416 -15.79 0.14 19.77
C HIS A 416 -15.93 -1.25 20.41
N GLY A 417 -14.87 -1.68 21.09
CA GLY A 417 -14.78 -2.97 21.79
C GLY A 417 -15.21 -2.97 23.26
N TYR A 418 -14.80 -4.03 23.97
CA TYR A 418 -15.04 -4.23 25.41
C TYR A 418 -14.35 -3.16 26.28
N ASN A 419 -14.96 -2.85 27.43
CA ASN A 419 -14.44 -1.96 28.47
C ASN A 419 -14.10 -0.54 27.96
N ASN A 420 -15.01 0.06 27.21
CA ASN A 420 -14.84 1.40 26.62
C ASN A 420 -16.04 2.28 26.96
N ALA A 421 -15.84 3.32 27.77
CA ALA A 421 -16.90 4.26 28.10
C ALA A 421 -17.37 5.01 26.84
N PHE A 422 -18.56 5.61 26.93
CA PHE A 422 -19.12 6.48 25.87
C PHE A 422 -18.06 7.44 25.32
N VAL A 423 -17.38 8.16 26.22
CA VAL A 423 -16.39 9.18 25.88
C VAL A 423 -15.12 8.63 25.22
N ASP A 424 -14.74 7.38 25.50
CA ASP A 424 -13.59 6.77 24.87
C ASP A 424 -13.86 6.52 23.38
N SER A 425 -15.09 6.07 23.06
CA SER A 425 -15.55 5.90 21.68
C SER A 425 -15.65 7.24 20.94
N ILE A 426 -16.13 8.29 21.59
CA ILE A 426 -16.20 9.63 21.00
C ILE A 426 -14.80 10.17 20.68
N ARG A 427 -13.87 10.09 21.64
CA ARG A 427 -12.48 10.55 21.41
C ARG A 427 -11.81 9.75 20.30
N ARG A 428 -12.01 8.43 20.26
CA ARG A 428 -11.44 7.59 19.20
C ARG A 428 -12.02 7.96 17.84
N GLY A 429 -13.33 8.13 17.73
CA GLY A 429 -13.99 8.60 16.50
C GLY A 429 -13.42 9.93 16.01
N ALA A 430 -13.23 10.91 16.91
CA ALA A 430 -12.62 12.18 16.56
C ALA A 430 -11.17 12.05 16.08
N THR A 431 -10.37 11.16 16.68
CA THR A 431 -9.00 10.89 16.19
C THR A 431 -9.01 10.16 14.85
N ILE A 432 -9.97 9.27 14.58
CA ILE A 432 -10.12 8.63 13.26
C ILE A 432 -10.45 9.71 12.21
N GLN A 433 -11.40 10.60 12.49
CA GLN A 433 -11.72 11.66 11.55
C GLN A 433 -10.51 12.57 11.30
N ALA A 434 -9.82 13.02 12.34
CA ALA A 434 -8.70 13.94 12.17
C ALA A 434 -7.46 13.32 11.52
N ASP A 435 -7.07 12.12 11.96
CA ASP A 435 -5.77 11.55 11.61
C ASP A 435 -5.84 10.56 10.44
N ILE A 436 -7.01 9.99 10.16
CA ILE A 436 -7.19 8.90 9.19
C ILE A 436 -8.08 9.36 8.02
N ALA A 437 -9.26 9.92 8.31
CA ALA A 437 -10.28 10.18 7.30
C ALA A 437 -10.87 11.59 7.43
N ALA A 438 -10.03 12.61 7.20
CA ALA A 438 -10.40 14.02 7.34
C ALA A 438 -11.57 14.45 6.44
N ASN A 439 -11.77 13.75 5.33
CA ASN A 439 -12.82 14.01 4.35
C ASN A 439 -14.01 13.05 4.49
N ALA A 440 -14.24 12.48 5.67
CA ALA A 440 -15.37 11.60 5.96
C ALA A 440 -16.13 12.05 7.21
N LYS A 441 -17.44 11.81 7.24
CA LYS A 441 -18.25 11.96 8.45
C LYS A 441 -18.07 10.71 9.31
N VAL A 442 -17.51 10.84 10.51
CA VAL A 442 -17.41 9.73 11.45
C VAL A 442 -18.65 9.68 12.34
N ILE A 443 -19.28 8.51 12.41
CA ILE A 443 -20.33 8.14 13.36
C ILE A 443 -19.74 7.15 14.36
N SER A 444 -19.57 7.55 15.62
CA SER A 444 -19.24 6.62 16.70
C SER A 444 -20.51 5.92 17.19
N TYR A 445 -20.65 4.62 16.92
CA TYR A 445 -21.66 3.78 17.54
C TYR A 445 -21.15 3.26 18.89
N THR A 446 -21.87 3.54 19.97
CA THR A 446 -21.45 3.17 21.32
C THR A 446 -22.50 2.42 22.10
N TRP A 447 -22.07 1.31 22.67
CA TRP A 447 -22.88 0.32 23.37
C TRP A 447 -22.31 0.03 24.76
N PRO A 448 -23.14 -0.36 25.74
CA PRO A 448 -22.71 -0.58 27.13
C PRO A 448 -21.78 -1.79 27.25
N SER A 449 -20.47 -1.54 27.11
CA SER A 449 -19.42 -2.55 27.13
C SER A 449 -18.48 -2.44 28.33
N ASP A 450 -18.77 -1.54 29.27
CA ASP A 450 -17.91 -1.13 30.39
C ASP A 450 -17.85 -2.19 31.49
N GLY A 451 -17.09 -3.26 31.29
CA GLY A 451 -16.42 -3.99 32.39
C GLY A 451 -17.26 -4.85 33.34
N GLU A 452 -18.49 -4.45 33.68
CA GLU A 452 -19.32 -5.07 34.72
C GLU A 452 -19.89 -6.44 34.31
N LEU A 453 -19.84 -6.76 33.01
CA LEU A 453 -20.27 -8.04 32.43
C LEU A 453 -19.34 -9.22 32.72
N LEU A 454 -18.11 -8.99 33.20
CA LEU A 454 -17.17 -10.07 33.58
C LEU A 454 -17.27 -10.48 35.06
N SER A 455 -18.01 -9.75 35.91
CA SER A 455 -18.13 -10.04 37.35
C SER A 455 -19.25 -11.04 37.71
N TYR A 456 -20.14 -11.36 36.79
CA TYR A 456 -21.14 -12.41 36.96
C TYR A 456 -21.18 -13.21 35.66
N GLY A 457 -21.21 -14.54 35.76
CA GLY A 457 -20.93 -15.48 34.67
C GLY A 457 -21.50 -15.09 33.31
N TYR A 458 -20.72 -15.40 32.27
CA TYR A 458 -20.99 -15.16 30.84
C TYR A 458 -22.43 -15.54 30.46
N ASP A 459 -23.36 -14.59 30.61
CA ASP A 459 -24.73 -14.69 30.16
C ASP A 459 -24.80 -13.94 28.82
N ASP A 460 -24.97 -14.69 27.73
CA ASP A 460 -24.94 -14.26 26.31
C ASP A 460 -25.88 -13.08 25.97
N SER A 461 -26.84 -12.78 26.85
CA SER A 461 -27.98 -11.87 26.61
C SER A 461 -27.62 -10.39 26.38
N SER A 462 -26.56 -9.85 27.01
CA SER A 462 -26.19 -8.44 26.81
C SER A 462 -25.54 -8.19 25.45
N THR A 463 -24.74 -9.15 24.97
CA THR A 463 -24.16 -9.07 23.62
C THR A 463 -25.27 -9.21 22.58
N ASP A 464 -26.21 -10.14 22.77
CA ASP A 464 -27.37 -10.29 21.89
C ASP A 464 -28.20 -9.01 21.79
N THR A 465 -28.44 -8.34 22.92
CA THR A 465 -29.14 -7.05 22.91
C THR A 465 -28.33 -5.98 22.17
N ALA A 466 -27.00 -5.98 22.28
CA ALA A 466 -26.10 -5.07 21.55
C ALA A 466 -26.18 -5.30 20.03
N ILE A 467 -26.27 -6.56 19.61
CA ILE A 467 -26.45 -6.93 18.21
C ILE A 467 -27.79 -6.38 17.69
N GLN A 468 -28.88 -6.54 18.43
CA GLN A 468 -30.21 -6.09 17.99
C GLN A 468 -30.31 -4.56 17.89
N THR A 469 -29.78 -3.85 18.88
CA THR A 469 -29.75 -2.38 18.85
C THR A 469 -28.89 -1.87 17.70
N PHE A 470 -27.70 -2.43 17.51
CA PHE A 470 -26.82 -2.07 16.40
C PHE A 470 -27.50 -2.31 15.05
N LYS A 471 -28.20 -3.44 14.89
CA LYS A 471 -29.00 -3.77 13.70
C LYS A 471 -30.03 -2.69 13.40
N ILE A 472 -30.82 -2.27 14.40
CA ILE A 472 -31.83 -1.21 14.24
C ILE A 472 -31.18 0.11 13.80
N PHE A 473 -30.03 0.46 14.39
CA PHE A 473 -29.28 1.65 13.98
C PHE A 473 -28.81 1.56 12.53
N MET A 474 -28.14 0.46 12.16
CA MET A 474 -27.59 0.29 10.82
C MET A 474 -28.69 0.25 9.76
N ASP A 475 -29.80 -0.45 10.01
CA ASP A 475 -30.95 -0.46 9.09
C ASP A 475 -31.47 0.97 8.86
N SER A 476 -31.60 1.75 9.93
CA SER A 476 -32.04 3.14 9.84
C SER A 476 -31.09 4.04 9.07
N LEU A 477 -29.79 3.74 9.14
CA LEU A 477 -28.76 4.46 8.41
C LEU A 477 -28.80 4.09 6.93
N THR A 478 -28.85 2.80 6.59
CA THR A 478 -28.94 2.31 5.21
C THR A 478 -30.24 2.68 4.51
N ASP A 479 -31.32 2.93 5.26
CA ASP A 479 -32.57 3.50 4.72
C ASP A 479 -32.42 4.97 4.32
N ALA A 480 -31.48 5.70 4.93
CA ALA A 480 -31.29 7.14 4.75
C ALA A 480 -30.12 7.52 3.82
N VAL A 481 -29.11 6.66 3.71
CA VAL A 481 -27.92 6.89 2.88
C VAL A 481 -27.56 5.63 2.11
N ASP A 482 -26.98 5.82 0.93
CA ASP A 482 -26.45 4.72 0.12
C ASP A 482 -25.43 3.87 0.92
N PRO A 483 -25.65 2.56 1.09
CA PRO A 483 -24.71 1.64 1.74
C PRO A 483 -23.30 1.69 1.15
N GLY A 484 -23.17 1.91 -0.17
CA GLY A 484 -21.88 2.02 -0.85
C GLY A 484 -21.05 3.25 -0.46
N ARG A 485 -21.58 4.14 0.38
CA ARG A 485 -20.85 5.28 0.95
C ARG A 485 -20.37 5.05 2.38
N ILE A 486 -20.74 3.92 2.97
CA ILE A 486 -20.48 3.61 4.37
C ILE A 486 -19.28 2.65 4.45
N ASN A 487 -18.26 3.10 5.18
CA ASN A 487 -17.18 2.28 5.69
C ASN A 487 -17.47 1.93 7.15
N ILE A 488 -17.31 0.68 7.55
CA ILE A 488 -17.49 0.22 8.93
C ILE A 488 -16.12 -0.11 9.50
N VAL A 489 -15.77 0.45 10.66
CA VAL A 489 -14.52 0.13 11.38
C VAL A 489 -14.87 -0.45 12.74
N ALA A 490 -14.74 -1.76 12.87
CA ALA A 490 -15.06 -2.52 14.07
C ALA A 490 -13.79 -2.88 14.84
N HIS A 491 -13.73 -2.51 16.13
CA HIS A 491 -12.60 -2.83 17.01
C HIS A 491 -12.97 -3.89 18.03
N SER A 492 -12.13 -4.93 18.18
CA SER A 492 -12.28 -5.94 19.25
C SER A 492 -13.68 -6.56 19.29
N MET A 493 -14.38 -6.57 20.43
CA MET A 493 -15.74 -7.09 20.56
C MET A 493 -16.79 -6.34 19.72
N GLY A 494 -16.50 -5.12 19.24
CA GLY A 494 -17.35 -4.43 18.26
C GLY A 494 -17.48 -5.24 16.96
N GLY A 495 -16.48 -6.07 16.65
CA GLY A 495 -16.54 -7.04 15.56
C GLY A 495 -17.71 -8.02 15.69
N LYS A 496 -18.13 -8.41 16.91
CA LYS A 496 -19.26 -9.31 17.10
C LYS A 496 -20.58 -8.70 16.61
N LEU A 497 -20.79 -7.41 16.90
CA LEU A 497 -21.97 -6.65 16.45
C LEU A 497 -22.01 -6.58 14.92
N VAL A 498 -20.87 -6.25 14.31
CA VAL A 498 -20.76 -6.13 12.86
C VAL A 498 -20.91 -7.49 12.16
N THR A 499 -20.20 -8.53 12.62
CA THR A 499 -20.35 -9.90 12.09
C THR A 499 -21.80 -10.39 12.18
N ALA A 500 -22.46 -10.20 13.31
CA ALA A 500 -23.85 -10.62 13.47
C ALA A 500 -24.84 -9.79 12.63
N TYR A 501 -24.56 -8.50 12.44
CA TYR A 501 -25.36 -7.67 11.55
C TYR A 501 -25.25 -8.14 10.09
N LEU A 502 -24.03 -8.34 9.59
CA LEU A 502 -23.78 -8.82 8.22
C LEU A 502 -24.36 -10.22 8.00
N ALA A 503 -24.15 -11.16 8.94
CA ALA A 503 -24.79 -12.48 8.89
C ALA A 503 -26.33 -12.38 8.93
N GLY A 504 -26.86 -11.42 9.67
CA GLY A 504 -28.29 -11.15 9.75
C GLY A 504 -28.85 -10.30 8.60
N LEU A 505 -28.03 -9.85 7.63
CA LEU A 505 -28.50 -9.30 6.36
C LEU A 505 -28.84 -10.43 5.39
N ALA A 506 -27.99 -11.46 5.35
CA ALA A 506 -28.23 -12.69 4.59
C ALA A 506 -29.61 -13.28 4.89
N GLU A 507 -29.96 -13.40 6.18
CA GLU A 507 -31.18 -14.08 6.64
C GLU A 507 -32.49 -13.30 6.39
N ARG A 508 -32.46 -12.08 5.81
CA ARG A 508 -33.65 -11.22 5.67
C ARG A 508 -34.30 -11.28 4.30
N SER A 509 -35.51 -11.82 4.25
CA SER A 509 -36.36 -11.91 3.05
C SER A 509 -37.00 -10.58 2.59
N LYS A 510 -36.73 -9.45 3.26
CA LYS A 510 -37.38 -8.14 3.03
C LYS A 510 -36.43 -6.95 2.85
N LEU A 511 -35.12 -7.14 3.07
CA LEU A 511 -34.13 -6.15 2.65
C LEU A 511 -33.61 -6.57 1.28
N PRO A 512 -33.22 -5.63 0.39
CA PRO A 512 -32.58 -6.03 -0.84
C PRO A 512 -31.36 -6.89 -0.48
N ALA A 513 -31.13 -7.99 -1.19
CA ALA A 513 -29.87 -8.75 -1.14
C ALA A 513 -28.66 -7.90 -1.59
N ASP A 514 -28.89 -6.61 -1.85
CA ASP A 514 -28.03 -5.64 -2.51
C ASP A 514 -27.40 -4.64 -1.53
N ILE A 515 -27.61 -4.78 -0.21
CA ILE A 515 -26.88 -3.94 0.77
C ILE A 515 -25.41 -4.35 0.73
N LYS A 516 -24.60 -3.46 0.14
CA LYS A 516 -23.17 -3.62 -0.03
C LYS A 516 -22.45 -2.36 0.49
N PHE A 517 -21.70 -2.53 1.57
CA PHE A 517 -20.88 -1.47 2.16
C PHE A 517 -19.59 -1.26 1.36
N ASN A 518 -18.95 -0.09 1.43
CA ASN A 518 -17.69 0.13 0.70
C ASN A 518 -16.48 -0.56 1.33
N GLU A 519 -16.37 -0.52 2.66
CA GLU A 519 -15.27 -1.16 3.38
C GLU A 519 -15.76 -1.64 4.74
N VAL A 520 -15.41 -2.86 5.15
CA VAL A 520 -15.62 -3.33 6.51
C VAL A 520 -14.27 -3.74 7.11
N VAL A 521 -13.79 -2.97 8.07
CA VAL A 521 -12.52 -3.19 8.76
C VAL A 521 -12.76 -3.87 10.11
N PHE A 522 -12.18 -5.05 10.29
CA PHE A 522 -12.06 -5.75 11.57
C PHE A 522 -10.68 -5.51 12.18
N ALA A 523 -10.58 -4.53 13.08
CA ALA A 523 -9.34 -4.22 13.79
C ALA A 523 -9.23 -5.01 15.10
N ALA A 524 -8.23 -5.89 15.21
CA ALA A 524 -7.97 -6.68 16.43
C ALA A 524 -9.24 -7.40 16.95
N SER A 525 -10.03 -7.97 16.04
CA SER A 525 -11.41 -8.40 16.30
C SER A 525 -11.53 -9.57 17.28
N ASP A 526 -12.37 -9.42 18.31
CA ASP A 526 -12.70 -10.46 19.29
C ASP A 526 -13.99 -11.19 18.90
N VAL A 527 -13.93 -11.84 17.74
CA VAL A 527 -14.98 -12.71 17.20
C VAL A 527 -14.46 -14.15 17.21
N SER A 528 -15.34 -15.12 17.45
CA SER A 528 -14.98 -16.53 17.26
C SER A 528 -14.57 -16.76 15.81
N LYS A 529 -13.36 -17.26 15.60
CA LYS A 529 -12.85 -17.58 14.26
C LYS A 529 -13.71 -18.66 13.60
N VAL A 530 -14.14 -19.65 14.37
CA VAL A 530 -15.00 -20.74 13.89
C VAL A 530 -16.37 -20.21 13.50
N PHE A 531 -17.00 -19.36 14.32
CA PHE A 531 -18.28 -18.74 13.99
C PHE A 531 -18.20 -17.88 12.72
N PHE A 532 -17.17 -17.04 12.62
CA PHE A 532 -16.95 -16.19 11.46
C PHE A 532 -16.74 -17.05 10.20
N GLN A 533 -15.86 -18.05 10.29
CA GLN A 533 -15.61 -19.01 9.21
C GLN A 533 -16.87 -19.76 8.80
N GLN A 534 -17.69 -20.19 9.75
CA GLN A 534 -18.96 -20.86 9.47
C GLN A 534 -19.89 -19.94 8.67
N LYS A 535 -20.04 -18.68 9.08
CA LYS A 535 -20.90 -17.71 8.38
C LYS A 535 -20.34 -17.28 7.02
N GLU A 536 -19.03 -17.37 6.81
CA GLU A 536 -18.39 -17.04 5.54
C GLU A 536 -18.37 -18.22 4.56
N GLU A 537 -18.02 -19.43 5.01
CA GLU A 537 -17.75 -20.58 4.13
C GLU A 537 -18.94 -21.55 4.01
N THR A 538 -19.78 -21.64 5.04
CA THR A 538 -20.94 -22.55 5.09
C THR A 538 -22.17 -21.84 5.68
N PRO A 539 -22.61 -20.72 5.08
CA PRO A 539 -23.78 -19.99 5.58
C PRO A 539 -24.99 -20.93 5.61
N PHE A 540 -25.71 -20.98 6.72
CA PHE A 540 -26.97 -21.70 6.79
C PHE A 540 -28.06 -20.85 6.11
N ILE A 541 -28.71 -21.43 5.10
CA ILE A 541 -29.82 -20.91 4.28
C ILE A 541 -30.47 -19.62 4.82
N PRO A 542 -30.48 -18.53 4.02
CA PRO A 542 -29.95 -18.39 2.67
C PRO A 542 -28.41 -18.29 2.63
N ASP A 543 -27.80 -18.85 1.57
CA ASP A 543 -26.35 -19.05 1.40
C ASP A 543 -25.59 -17.77 0.99
N VAL A 544 -25.74 -16.67 1.74
CA VAL A 544 -25.01 -15.42 1.45
C VAL A 544 -23.87 -15.25 2.47
N PRO A 545 -22.61 -15.25 2.02
CA PRO A 545 -21.47 -15.07 2.92
C PRO A 545 -21.40 -13.64 3.45
N ILE A 546 -20.74 -13.44 4.59
CA ILE A 546 -20.55 -12.11 5.18
C ILE A 546 -19.84 -11.17 4.21
N SER A 547 -18.87 -11.68 3.44
CA SER A 547 -18.14 -10.90 2.43
C SER A 547 -19.01 -10.34 1.30
N ALA A 548 -20.16 -10.93 1.00
CA ALA A 548 -21.04 -10.43 -0.07
C ALA A 548 -21.65 -9.05 0.26
N HIS A 549 -21.66 -8.66 1.54
CA HIS A 549 -22.24 -7.41 2.01
C HIS A 549 -21.24 -6.25 2.07
N ALA A 550 -20.04 -6.41 1.51
CA ALA A 550 -19.06 -5.33 1.37
C ALA A 550 -18.30 -5.43 0.04
N GLU A 551 -17.86 -4.29 -0.50
CA GLU A 551 -16.89 -4.27 -1.60
C GLU A 551 -15.54 -4.84 -1.14
N ARG A 552 -15.14 -4.51 0.09
CA ARG A 552 -13.94 -5.07 0.74
C ARG A 552 -14.17 -5.31 2.21
N ILE A 553 -13.59 -6.40 2.71
CA ILE A 553 -13.44 -6.67 4.13
C ILE A 553 -11.96 -6.76 4.44
N THR A 554 -11.47 -5.95 5.39
CA THR A 554 -10.08 -6.01 5.85
C THR A 554 -9.99 -6.49 7.29
N LEU A 555 -9.18 -7.50 7.58
CA LEU A 555 -8.98 -8.07 8.92
C LEU A 555 -7.56 -7.81 9.44
N TYR A 556 -7.39 -6.94 10.42
CA TYR A 556 -6.11 -6.77 11.11
C TYR A 556 -5.94 -7.77 12.25
N THR A 557 -4.81 -8.49 12.25
CA THR A 557 -4.48 -9.50 13.26
C THR A 557 -3.11 -9.26 13.90
N SER A 558 -2.86 -9.82 15.09
CA SER A 558 -1.52 -9.88 15.67
C SER A 558 -1.38 -11.15 16.51
N GLN A 559 -0.24 -11.84 16.42
CA GLN A 559 0.05 -13.00 17.28
C GLN A 559 0.38 -12.60 18.72
N TYR A 560 0.68 -11.32 18.97
CA TYR A 560 1.14 -10.81 20.25
C TYR A 560 0.06 -10.03 21.02
N ASP A 561 -1.16 -10.01 20.49
CA ASP A 561 -2.32 -9.35 21.08
C ASP A 561 -2.75 -10.03 22.39
N ARG A 562 -2.47 -9.35 23.51
CA ARG A 562 -2.71 -9.89 24.86
C ARG A 562 -4.20 -10.02 25.22
N PRO A 563 -5.05 -8.99 24.99
CA PRO A 563 -6.48 -9.16 25.18
C PRO A 563 -7.08 -10.31 24.38
N LEU A 564 -6.69 -10.51 23.13
CA LEU A 564 -7.19 -11.64 22.34
C LEU A 564 -6.64 -13.00 22.81
N LEU A 565 -5.39 -13.06 23.30
CA LEU A 565 -4.85 -14.26 23.96
C LEU A 565 -5.63 -14.62 25.23
N LEU A 566 -6.00 -13.61 26.04
CA LEU A 566 -6.85 -13.80 27.22
C LEU A 566 -8.26 -14.23 26.82
N SER A 567 -8.87 -13.56 25.84
CA SER A 567 -10.20 -13.89 25.33
C SER A 567 -10.24 -15.31 24.76
N LYS A 568 -9.22 -15.75 24.01
CA LYS A 568 -9.06 -17.14 23.57
C LYS A 568 -9.08 -18.12 24.75
N LYS A 569 -8.37 -17.81 25.84
CA LYS A 569 -8.32 -18.68 27.03
C LYS A 569 -9.66 -18.75 27.75
N VAL A 570 -10.34 -17.61 27.91
CA VAL A 570 -11.64 -17.52 28.59
C VAL A 570 -12.73 -18.23 27.79
N ASN A 571 -12.82 -17.95 26.48
CA ASN A 571 -13.85 -18.50 25.59
C ASN A 571 -13.51 -19.92 25.07
N ARG A 572 -12.29 -20.42 25.33
CA ARG A 572 -11.77 -21.72 24.85
C ARG A 572 -11.85 -21.91 23.32
N ASP A 573 -11.77 -20.82 22.56
CA ASP A 573 -11.94 -20.85 21.11
C ASP A 573 -11.08 -19.75 20.45
N LEU A 574 -10.64 -19.97 19.21
CA LEU A 574 -9.76 -19.06 18.47
C LEU A 574 -10.46 -17.73 18.19
N ARG A 575 -9.71 -16.63 18.31
CA ARG A 575 -10.20 -15.28 18.00
C ARG A 575 -9.79 -14.87 16.60
N LEU A 576 -10.68 -14.20 15.87
CA LEU A 576 -10.47 -13.76 14.49
C LEU A 576 -9.25 -12.84 14.36
N GLY A 577 -9.10 -11.87 15.26
CA GLY A 577 -7.95 -10.95 15.31
C GLY A 577 -6.63 -11.54 15.85
N LEU A 578 -6.62 -12.82 16.25
CA LEU A 578 -5.43 -13.51 16.76
C LEU A 578 -4.90 -14.48 15.71
N GLY A 579 -3.70 -14.21 15.19
CA GLY A 579 -3.12 -15.00 14.10
C GLY A 579 -1.59 -14.95 14.10
N ASN A 580 -0.97 -16.11 13.94
CA ASN A 580 0.42 -16.29 13.52
C ASN A 580 0.46 -17.10 12.22
N ARG A 581 1.65 -17.37 11.68
CA ARG A 581 1.82 -18.16 10.45
C ARG A 581 1.04 -19.48 10.40
N SER A 582 0.78 -20.12 11.54
CA SER A 582 0.10 -21.42 11.62
C SER A 582 -1.40 -21.35 11.88
N ASN A 583 -1.95 -20.19 12.29
CA ASN A 583 -3.36 -20.09 12.67
C ASN A 583 -4.05 -18.78 12.25
N ILE A 584 -3.41 -17.90 11.49
CA ILE A 584 -4.02 -16.69 10.94
C ILE A 584 -5.22 -17.02 10.03
N TYR A 585 -6.34 -16.32 10.16
CA TYR A 585 -7.50 -16.57 9.30
C TYR A 585 -7.27 -15.94 7.93
N VAL A 586 -7.39 -16.73 6.87
CA VAL A 586 -7.16 -16.26 5.49
C VAL A 586 -8.32 -16.74 4.64
N HIS A 587 -8.88 -15.85 3.84
CA HIS A 587 -10.02 -16.12 2.97
C HIS A 587 -9.88 -15.27 1.70
N SER A 588 -10.34 -15.75 0.54
CA SER A 588 -10.15 -15.06 -0.74
C SER A 588 -10.85 -13.71 -0.83
N ASN A 589 -11.94 -13.53 -0.08
CA ASN A 589 -12.75 -12.32 -0.09
C ASN A 589 -12.44 -11.39 1.10
N ILE A 590 -11.39 -11.68 1.87
CA ILE A 590 -11.05 -10.97 3.10
C ILE A 590 -9.56 -10.64 3.12
N ASP A 591 -9.28 -9.35 3.17
CA ASP A 591 -7.95 -8.79 3.22
C ASP A 591 -7.35 -8.93 4.62
N THR A 592 -6.75 -10.07 4.94
CA THR A 592 -6.15 -10.28 6.27
C THR A 592 -4.76 -9.66 6.40
N VAL A 593 -4.60 -8.63 7.24
CA VAL A 593 -3.33 -7.96 7.54
C VAL A 593 -2.74 -8.40 8.89
N ASP A 594 -1.67 -9.19 8.87
CA ASP A 594 -0.82 -9.53 10.02
C ASP A 594 0.03 -8.33 10.45
N SER A 595 -0.34 -7.75 11.58
CA SER A 595 0.31 -6.61 12.23
C SER A 595 1.34 -7.02 13.28
N SER A 596 1.73 -8.30 13.35
CA SER A 596 2.63 -8.83 14.38
C SER A 596 4.01 -8.14 14.41
N LEU A 597 4.50 -7.64 13.27
CA LEU A 597 5.80 -6.96 13.20
C LEU A 597 5.78 -5.58 13.85
N ILE A 598 4.66 -4.85 13.74
CA ILE A 598 4.48 -3.52 14.36
C ILE A 598 3.95 -3.62 15.81
N ASP A 599 3.57 -4.83 16.23
CA ASP A 599 3.21 -5.20 17.60
C ASP A 599 4.20 -6.22 18.24
N PRO A 600 5.53 -6.00 18.23
CA PRO A 600 6.50 -7.05 18.56
C PRO A 600 6.51 -7.45 20.04
N ALA A 601 6.78 -8.74 20.30
CA ALA A 601 6.85 -9.33 21.66
C ALA A 601 7.75 -8.57 22.66
N LYS A 602 8.87 -8.02 22.19
CA LYS A 602 9.98 -7.44 22.99
C LYS A 602 9.82 -5.94 23.35
N ALA A 603 8.64 -5.35 23.26
CA ALA A 603 8.41 -4.03 23.85
C ALA A 603 8.42 -4.13 25.39
N TYR A 604 9.59 -3.93 26.00
CA TYR A 604 9.77 -3.69 27.43
C TYR A 604 9.08 -2.37 27.80
N GLN A 605 7.78 -2.39 28.09
CA GLN A 605 7.14 -1.35 28.90
C GLN A 605 6.16 -1.99 29.88
N ILE A 606 6.41 -1.76 31.16
CA ILE A 606 5.85 -2.45 32.33
C ILE A 606 4.45 -1.92 32.70
N PHE A 607 3.85 -1.01 31.93
CA PHE A 607 2.54 -0.43 32.29
C PHE A 607 1.67 -0.11 31.06
N SER A 608 0.95 -1.11 30.52
CA SER A 608 -0.47 -1.00 30.11
C SER A 608 -0.94 -2.25 29.36
N PHE A 609 -2.12 -2.76 29.72
CA PHE A 609 -2.80 -3.84 29.00
C PHE A 609 -3.36 -3.40 27.63
N ALA A 610 -3.46 -2.10 27.37
CA ALA A 610 -4.18 -1.52 26.22
C ALA A 610 -3.33 -1.27 24.95
N THR A 611 -2.00 -1.16 25.05
CA THR A 611 -1.15 -0.77 23.90
C THR A 611 -0.95 -1.87 22.84
N ARG A 612 -1.26 -3.14 23.16
CA ARG A 612 -1.11 -4.28 22.22
C ARG A 612 -2.41 -4.71 21.54
N HIS A 613 -3.46 -3.92 21.69
CA HIS A 613 -4.80 -4.23 21.17
C HIS A 613 -5.37 -3.11 20.29
N SER A 614 -4.66 -1.98 20.25
CA SER A 614 -5.02 -0.80 19.45
C SER A 614 -3.96 -0.51 18.39
N TYR A 615 -3.16 -1.51 17.99
CA TYR A 615 -2.01 -1.33 17.08
C TYR A 615 -2.40 -0.72 15.71
N VAL A 616 -3.63 -0.93 15.26
CA VAL A 616 -4.19 -0.29 14.05
C VAL A 616 -4.38 1.21 14.23
N PHE A 617 -4.70 1.68 15.45
CA PHE A 617 -5.04 3.09 15.73
C PHE A 617 -3.92 3.88 16.42
N ASP A 618 -2.98 3.17 17.05
CA ASP A 618 -1.99 3.75 17.94
C ASP A 618 -0.55 3.62 17.42
N LYS A 619 -0.33 2.83 16.35
CA LYS A 619 0.98 2.71 15.68
C LYS A 619 1.00 3.50 14.37
N PRO A 620 2.10 4.19 14.07
CA PRO A 620 2.30 4.89 12.79
C PRO A 620 1.90 4.08 11.56
N GLU A 621 2.36 2.83 11.51
CA GLU A 621 2.20 1.93 10.39
C GLU A 621 0.74 1.47 10.25
N GLY A 622 0.09 1.16 11.38
CA GLY A 622 -1.34 0.83 11.42
C GLY A 622 -2.23 2.00 11.00
N VAL A 623 -1.94 3.20 11.50
CA VAL A 623 -2.68 4.42 11.16
C VAL A 623 -2.48 4.80 9.69
N ARG A 624 -1.25 4.66 9.17
CA ARG A 624 -0.92 4.88 7.76
C ARG A 624 -1.71 3.95 6.87
N ASP A 625 -1.67 2.66 7.18
CA ASP A 625 -2.32 1.63 6.37
C ASP A 625 -3.86 1.78 6.40
N LEU A 626 -4.44 2.01 7.57
CA LEU A 626 -5.88 2.27 7.71
C LEU A 626 -6.31 3.56 6.99
N LYS A 627 -5.47 4.60 6.98
CA LYS A 627 -5.72 5.85 6.24
C LYS A 627 -5.78 5.62 4.73
N LEU A 628 -4.85 4.83 4.20
CA LEU A 628 -4.82 4.50 2.78
C LEU A 628 -6.01 3.63 2.39
N LEU A 629 -6.33 2.64 3.24
CA LEU A 629 -7.50 1.78 3.07
C LEU A 629 -8.81 2.56 2.98
N LEU A 630 -9.07 3.41 3.98
CA LEU A 630 -10.28 4.22 4.02
C LEU A 630 -10.28 5.35 2.98
N GLY A 631 -9.11 5.68 2.43
CA GLY A 631 -8.94 6.52 1.25
C GLY A 631 -9.20 5.80 -0.08
N GLY A 632 -9.54 4.50 -0.05
CA GLY A 632 -9.85 3.69 -1.23
C GLY A 632 -8.65 3.00 -1.87
N SER A 633 -7.47 3.02 -1.22
CA SER A 633 -6.30 2.30 -1.72
C SER A 633 -6.48 0.80 -1.53
N ASP A 634 -6.25 0.04 -2.62
CA ASP A 634 -6.32 -1.40 -2.61
C ASP A 634 -5.22 -1.99 -1.71
N THR A 635 -5.55 -3.03 -0.93
CA THR A 635 -4.62 -3.78 -0.04
C THR A 635 -3.39 -4.30 -0.75
N GLN A 636 -3.44 -4.41 -2.05
CA GLN A 636 -2.32 -4.82 -2.86
C GLN A 636 -1.33 -3.70 -3.18
N THR A 637 -1.72 -2.45 -2.97
CA THR A 637 -0.96 -1.24 -3.35
C THR A 637 -0.62 -0.36 -2.14
N ARG A 638 -1.06 -0.71 -0.93
CA ARG A 638 -0.80 0.09 0.27
C ARG A 638 0.68 -0.05 0.69
N PRO A 639 1.43 1.05 0.83
CA PRO A 639 2.84 1.00 1.23
C PRO A 639 3.06 0.47 2.65
N GLY A 640 4.03 -0.42 2.77
CA GLY A 640 4.45 -1.02 4.02
C GLY A 640 3.62 -2.23 4.46
N ILE A 641 2.76 -2.77 3.59
CA ILE A 641 2.21 -4.12 3.75
C ILE A 641 2.78 -5.05 2.68
N VAL A 642 3.12 -6.28 3.06
CA VAL A 642 3.75 -7.27 2.18
C VAL A 642 2.92 -8.54 2.14
N ARG A 643 2.51 -8.94 0.93
CA ARG A 643 1.74 -10.16 0.71
C ARG A 643 2.52 -11.41 1.17
N ARG A 644 1.79 -12.34 1.76
CA ARG A 644 2.18 -13.69 2.18
C ARG A 644 1.08 -14.65 1.77
N SER A 645 1.39 -15.94 1.76
CA SER A 645 0.41 -16.99 1.46
C SER A 645 0.36 -17.99 2.61
N ARG A 646 -0.83 -18.55 2.83
CA ARG A 646 -1.11 -19.67 3.71
C ARG A 646 -2.21 -20.51 3.06
N ASP A 647 -1.97 -21.81 2.92
CA ASP A 647 -2.97 -22.77 2.41
C ASP A 647 -3.56 -22.35 1.03
N GLY A 648 -2.74 -21.72 0.18
CA GLY A 648 -3.14 -21.22 -1.14
C GLY A 648 -3.86 -19.86 -1.12
N LEU A 649 -4.13 -19.30 0.05
CA LEU A 649 -4.82 -18.04 0.22
C LEU A 649 -3.84 -16.94 0.65
N SER A 650 -4.10 -15.72 0.19
CA SER A 650 -3.23 -14.57 0.46
C SER A 650 -3.62 -13.82 1.72
N TYR A 651 -2.62 -13.45 2.50
CA TYR A 651 -2.73 -12.48 3.58
C TYR A 651 -1.59 -11.46 3.43
N TRP A 652 -1.60 -10.39 4.20
CA TRP A 652 -0.61 -9.31 4.14
C TRP A 652 0.09 -9.20 5.48
N VAL A 653 1.33 -8.74 5.50
CA VAL A 653 2.10 -8.47 6.72
C VAL A 653 2.46 -7.00 6.73
N LEU A 654 2.04 -6.29 7.76
CA LEU A 654 2.36 -4.88 7.97
C LEU A 654 3.78 -4.74 8.53
N GLU A 655 4.69 -4.20 7.72
CA GLU A 655 6.09 -3.96 8.02
C GLU A 655 6.30 -2.58 8.68
N LYS A 656 7.44 -2.43 9.36
CA LYS A 656 7.81 -1.22 10.12
C LYS A 656 8.28 -0.09 9.22
#